data_AF-A0A970TBE7-F1
#
_entry.id   AF-A0A970TBE7-F1
#
_cell.length_a   1.000
_cell.length_b   1.000
_cell.length_c   1.000
_cell.angle_alpha   90.00
_cell.angle_beta   90.00
_cell.angle_gamma   90.00
#
_symmetry.space_group_name_H-M   'P 1'
#
loop_
_entity.id
_entity.type
_entity.pdbx_description
1 polymer ?
#
loop_
_entity_poly.entity_id
_entity_poly.type
_entity_poly.pdbx_seq_one_letter_code
_entity_poly.pdbx_strand_id
1 'polypeptide(L)'
;MRQLAILTAVVLVAVPLVAAPEVANPDFSEASVRDADLPVGWLIPDGSGWTRVADAGQEAAAALVWRGGSGEAAQQTVQYLTPNAAHRVRATVQSDGALRPVVRVVDVVSDDVLATLTAEATEGWQELSAEFAPTAADVRLEIFPHPAAAEGLPCPAGEANVAQVTLQQTGAGPAMELPDLGENVALGRPYTMDPAPRYSLTLDPGDATQLTDGVYTEGYFWTQQSTVGWTGQGPKTVTIDLGADLPIRAITVGTAAGVADVRWPEGVLVFTSIDGETWHEVADLLSLHNQREPLPEYGVYAMRRIWADDLNTHGQFVTVIIEPGSSYAFADEIEVFRGDDALLAQALVGEGVADVAELIEARRVTRLIKEQFRRDLDAVGDDIRALPQGQRQPFEIRGQQLAEQIEAMEPIPMDGFLAILPMTELEADIFRLQAEVWRAQGKDEVRLWDIHRWDPLAPSQEPEGGSGAAAVEVTMMQNEHRADVFNITNASERDLRLRLTVTGLPGAPNAEWLAIHEVQHVGTRWFTSVAAALPVADRSGDAWQIDVPAGMTRQVWVAINRPQMDAGTYEGAIEVRSAAGFSADVPVRLTVYPLRFPDETTLNVGGWTYTNTESMYGVTRENRMAVIEHLHEHYVNAPWATSSSMPAGQFDDEGNMLEAPDTTNFDAWVALWPNSKMYLVYSSVGTSFGGAQMGTEVFNNKVGAWAEFWAGHMESLGLRPDQLGLLLVDEPHTQLQYETITAWARAITAAAPDLVIWEDPQPVNPDPWVEEMFAEADVLAPLRAQYITKPDWFRDMLAERQAEGAELWFYSANGPARTFDPFSYYLLQKWHAYKIGGKGSNFWAFGDSGGVSGWNEYPATGNGPYTPSYIDETSVTTAKYMEAIREGIQDYEYLTMLQNAIAELVETGAPDTQVDPLLDLLQNAPDRVMAGEDGANWRWDEEKDRAVQDRVRIEVLEALVGLQKP
;
A
#
# COMPACT_ATOMS: atom_id res chain seq x y z
N MET A 1 -21.40 -49.67 25.86
CA MET A 1 -22.15 -49.01 26.96
C MET A 1 -21.16 -48.45 27.99
N ARG A 2 -20.79 -47.17 27.84
CA ARG A 2 -20.63 -46.16 28.90
C ARG A 2 -20.06 -44.90 28.24
N GLN A 3 -20.76 -43.79 28.47
CA GLN A 3 -20.47 -42.44 28.02
C GLN A 3 -19.18 -41.92 28.65
N LEU A 4 -18.41 -41.12 27.89
CA LEU A 4 -17.80 -39.89 28.40
C LEU A 4 -17.44 -38.99 27.22
N ALA A 5 -17.93 -37.74 27.26
CA ALA A 5 -17.54 -36.67 26.35
C ALA A 5 -16.09 -36.28 26.60
N ILE A 6 -15.32 -36.03 25.54
CA ILE A 6 -14.05 -35.30 25.60
C ILE A 6 -14.12 -34.19 24.55
N LEU A 7 -14.28 -32.98 25.07
CA LEU A 7 -13.96 -31.70 24.47
C LEU A 7 -12.48 -31.75 24.05
N THR A 8 -12.16 -31.67 22.77
CA THR A 8 -10.77 -31.40 22.35
C THR A 8 -10.56 -29.90 22.45
N ALA A 9 -10.01 -29.50 23.59
CA ALA A 9 -9.47 -28.18 23.85
C ALA A 9 -8.37 -27.88 22.81
N VAL A 10 -8.54 -26.78 22.08
CA VAL A 10 -7.42 -26.12 21.44
C VAL A 10 -6.54 -25.59 22.56
N VAL A 11 -5.41 -26.26 22.79
CA VAL A 11 -4.30 -25.70 23.56
C VAL A 11 -3.74 -24.57 22.71
N LEU A 12 -4.34 -23.38 22.86
CA LEU A 12 -3.64 -22.13 22.67
C LEU A 12 -2.40 -22.23 23.56
N VAL A 13 -1.23 -22.32 22.94
CA VAL A 13 0.00 -21.94 23.64
C VAL A 13 -0.21 -20.48 24.00
N ALA A 14 -0.54 -20.24 25.27
CA ALA A 14 -0.47 -18.93 25.86
C ALA A 14 0.97 -18.45 25.67
N VAL A 15 1.18 -17.58 24.67
CA VAL A 15 2.31 -16.66 24.71
C VAL A 15 2.08 -15.86 26.00
N PRO A 16 3.03 -15.83 26.95
CA PRO A 16 2.84 -15.06 28.15
C PRO A 16 2.59 -13.61 27.75
N LEU A 17 1.60 -12.98 28.42
CA LEU A 17 1.45 -11.53 28.46
C LEU A 17 2.84 -10.90 28.52
N VAL A 18 3.17 -10.06 27.54
CA VAL A 18 4.30 -9.16 27.71
C VAL A 18 3.85 -8.13 28.72
N ALA A 19 4.13 -8.40 30.00
CA ALA A 19 4.12 -7.38 31.03
C ALA A 19 5.02 -6.22 30.58
N ALA A 20 4.81 -5.02 31.13
CA ALA A 20 5.81 -3.95 31.00
C ALA A 20 7.21 -4.52 31.30
N PRO A 21 8.28 -4.08 30.60
CA PRO A 21 9.63 -4.56 30.86
C PRO A 21 10.01 -4.30 32.32
N GLU A 22 9.75 -5.29 33.16
CA GLU A 22 9.94 -5.24 34.60
C GLU A 22 11.01 -6.24 34.99
N VAL A 23 11.87 -5.82 35.91
CA VAL A 23 12.83 -6.71 36.56
C VAL A 23 12.01 -7.72 37.38
N ALA A 24 12.09 -9.00 37.02
CA ALA A 24 11.40 -10.06 37.74
C ALA A 24 12.01 -10.23 39.14
N ASN A 25 11.14 -10.33 40.17
CA ASN A 25 11.56 -10.45 41.57
C ASN A 25 12.59 -9.36 41.96
N PRO A 26 12.26 -8.07 41.80
CA PRO A 26 13.21 -6.96 41.88
C PRO A 26 13.76 -6.73 43.29
N ASP A 27 13.08 -7.25 44.32
CA ASP A 27 13.45 -7.16 45.74
C ASP A 27 13.97 -8.49 46.31
N PHE A 28 14.14 -9.50 45.47
CA PHE A 28 14.58 -10.85 45.84
C PHE A 28 13.71 -11.53 46.90
N SER A 29 12.47 -11.07 47.12
CA SER A 29 11.58 -11.60 48.15
C SER A 29 11.14 -13.05 47.88
N GLU A 30 11.11 -13.48 46.62
CA GLU A 30 10.72 -14.84 46.24
C GLU A 30 11.91 -15.79 46.11
N ALA A 31 11.88 -16.89 46.86
CA ALA A 31 12.87 -17.97 46.80
C ALA A 31 12.53 -19.00 45.72
N SER A 32 13.56 -19.55 45.05
CA SER A 32 13.41 -20.63 44.10
C SER A 32 12.88 -21.89 44.76
N VAL A 33 11.95 -22.58 44.09
CA VAL A 33 11.36 -23.84 44.56
C VAL A 33 12.41 -24.95 44.68
N ARG A 34 13.54 -24.82 43.97
CA ARG A 34 14.62 -25.82 43.96
C ARG A 34 15.69 -25.56 45.02
N ASP A 35 15.90 -24.31 45.41
CA ASP A 35 16.88 -23.88 46.41
C ASP A 35 16.44 -22.57 47.04
N ALA A 36 16.23 -22.57 48.36
CA ALA A 36 15.74 -21.40 49.09
C ALA A 36 16.77 -20.25 49.16
N ASP A 37 18.04 -20.58 48.92
CA ASP A 37 19.15 -19.63 48.89
C ASP A 37 19.33 -18.99 47.51
N LEU A 38 18.42 -19.24 46.55
CA LEU A 38 18.42 -18.61 45.23
C LEU A 38 17.13 -17.82 44.97
N PRO A 39 17.18 -16.63 44.33
CA PRO A 39 15.96 -15.91 43.95
C PRO A 39 15.32 -16.53 42.69
N VAL A 40 13.98 -16.51 42.61
CA VAL A 40 13.27 -16.78 41.34
C VAL A 40 13.63 -15.69 40.32
N GLY A 41 13.76 -16.07 39.05
CA GLY A 41 13.96 -15.13 37.93
C GLY A 41 15.39 -14.60 37.76
N TRP A 42 16.31 -14.98 38.66
CA TRP A 42 17.73 -14.59 38.58
C TRP A 42 18.62 -15.81 38.36
N LEU A 43 19.56 -15.70 37.42
CA LEU A 43 20.61 -16.67 37.23
C LEU A 43 21.77 -16.36 38.18
N ILE A 44 22.04 -17.27 39.12
CA ILE A 44 23.17 -17.19 40.04
C ILE A 44 24.18 -18.27 39.66
N PRO A 45 25.39 -17.93 39.21
CA PRO A 45 26.39 -18.93 38.85
C PRO A 45 26.89 -19.73 40.06
N ASP A 46 27.10 -21.03 39.87
CA ASP A 46 27.62 -21.92 40.91
C ASP A 46 29.01 -21.47 41.37
N GLY A 47 29.20 -21.30 42.69
CA GLY A 47 30.49 -20.86 43.26
C GLY A 47 30.80 -19.37 43.08
N SER A 48 29.86 -18.57 42.54
CA SER A 48 29.96 -17.11 42.45
C SER A 48 30.14 -16.44 43.82
N GLY A 49 29.55 -17.02 44.86
CA GLY A 49 29.52 -16.48 46.22
C GLY A 49 28.25 -15.69 46.55
N TRP A 50 27.35 -15.52 45.58
CA TRP A 50 26.04 -14.90 45.77
C TRP A 50 25.01 -15.90 46.32
N THR A 51 24.27 -15.46 47.33
CA THR A 51 23.16 -16.22 47.92
C THR A 51 22.04 -15.27 48.33
N ARG A 52 20.80 -15.69 48.18
CA ARG A 52 19.63 -14.99 48.72
C ARG A 52 19.57 -15.22 50.22
N VAL A 53 19.43 -14.16 51.00
CA VAL A 53 19.24 -14.22 52.46
C VAL A 53 17.96 -13.46 52.80
N ALA A 54 17.05 -14.13 53.51
CA ALA A 54 15.68 -13.64 53.72
C ALA A 54 15.56 -12.38 54.59
N ASP A 55 16.58 -12.09 55.40
CA ASP A 55 16.58 -11.02 56.41
C ASP A 55 17.83 -10.12 56.38
N ALA A 56 18.55 -10.10 55.25
CA ALA A 56 19.79 -9.32 55.09
C ALA A 56 19.60 -7.95 54.43
N GLY A 57 18.40 -7.62 53.96
CA GLY A 57 18.03 -6.33 53.38
C GLY A 57 17.70 -5.27 54.42
N GLN A 58 17.32 -4.07 53.94
CA GLN A 58 16.77 -3.03 54.81
C GLN A 58 15.50 -3.54 55.50
N GLU A 59 15.29 -3.15 56.76
CA GLU A 59 14.13 -3.57 57.55
C GLU A 59 13.94 -5.09 57.69
N ALA A 60 15.04 -5.85 57.60
CA ALA A 60 15.04 -7.32 57.60
C ALA A 60 14.25 -7.94 56.43
N ALA A 61 14.21 -7.25 55.30
CA ALA A 61 13.74 -7.79 54.02
C ALA A 61 14.77 -8.76 53.41
N ALA A 62 14.37 -9.44 52.33
CA ALA A 62 15.30 -10.28 51.57
C ALA A 62 16.34 -9.43 50.85
N ALA A 63 17.52 -10.00 50.62
CA ALA A 63 18.56 -9.41 49.79
C ALA A 63 19.41 -10.49 49.14
N LEU A 64 20.06 -10.14 48.03
CA LEU A 64 21.15 -10.92 47.47
C LEU A 64 22.45 -10.53 48.16
N VAL A 65 23.14 -11.51 48.74
CA VAL A 65 24.31 -11.34 49.61
C VAL A 65 25.50 -12.08 49.04
N TRP A 66 26.64 -11.40 48.95
CA TRP A 66 27.91 -12.00 48.56
C TRP A 66 28.84 -12.15 49.78
N ARG A 67 29.36 -13.36 50.02
CA ARG A 67 30.27 -13.69 51.15
C ARG A 67 31.49 -14.50 50.72
N GLY A 68 32.12 -14.11 49.61
CA GLY A 68 33.29 -14.79 49.05
C GLY A 68 32.94 -15.85 47.99
N GLY A 69 33.74 -15.93 46.93
CA GLY A 69 33.51 -16.79 45.77
C GLY A 69 34.28 -16.28 44.55
N SER A 70 33.96 -16.79 43.35
CA SER A 70 34.58 -16.30 42.10
C SER A 70 34.22 -14.85 41.78
N GLY A 71 33.09 -14.35 42.29
CA GLY A 71 32.59 -13.00 42.02
C GLY A 71 31.89 -12.85 40.67
N GLU A 72 31.60 -13.96 39.98
CA GLU A 72 30.76 -13.96 38.77
C GLU A 72 29.39 -13.32 39.02
N ALA A 73 28.85 -12.66 38.00
CA ALA A 73 27.67 -11.83 38.15
C ALA A 73 26.40 -12.65 38.40
N ALA A 74 25.54 -12.15 39.28
CA ALA A 74 24.13 -12.55 39.25
C ALA A 74 23.44 -11.81 38.09
N GLN A 75 22.64 -12.52 37.29
CA GLN A 75 22.13 -12.00 36.02
C GLN A 75 20.62 -12.18 35.84
N GLN A 76 20.01 -11.25 35.11
CA GLN A 76 18.66 -11.38 34.59
C GLN A 76 18.54 -10.66 33.24
N THR A 77 17.83 -11.27 32.29
CA THR A 77 17.44 -10.62 31.03
C THR A 77 16.07 -9.98 31.18
N VAL A 78 15.97 -8.69 30.86
CA VAL A 78 14.72 -7.94 30.76
C VAL A 78 14.42 -7.73 29.28
N GLN A 79 13.26 -8.19 28.85
CA GLN A 79 12.85 -8.17 27.44
C GLN A 79 11.83 -7.06 27.20
N TYR A 80 11.68 -6.65 25.93
CA TYR A 80 10.65 -5.70 25.47
C TYR A 80 10.79 -4.24 25.95
N LEU A 81 12.02 -3.78 26.18
CA LEU A 81 12.33 -2.34 26.29
C LEU A 81 12.13 -1.65 24.95
N THR A 82 11.80 -0.35 24.98
CA THR A 82 11.68 0.45 23.75
C THR A 82 13.07 0.85 23.24
N PRO A 83 13.51 0.40 22.05
CA PRO A 83 14.80 0.80 21.51
C PRO A 83 14.88 2.32 21.34
N ASN A 84 16.05 2.88 21.60
CA ASN A 84 16.41 4.30 21.56
C ASN A 84 15.63 5.22 22.52
N ALA A 85 14.72 4.68 23.34
CA ALA A 85 14.06 5.45 24.39
C ALA A 85 14.93 5.53 25.65
N ALA A 86 14.92 6.68 26.33
CA ALA A 86 15.60 6.82 27.62
C ALA A 86 14.89 5.95 28.68
N HIS A 87 15.68 5.23 29.45
CA HIS A 87 15.29 4.40 30.59
C HIS A 87 16.16 4.75 31.79
N ARG A 88 15.68 4.45 32.99
CA ARG A 88 16.41 4.61 34.24
C ARG A 88 16.45 3.31 35.01
N VAL A 89 17.66 2.89 35.36
CA VAL A 89 17.91 1.79 36.30
C VAL A 89 18.20 2.36 37.69
N ARG A 90 17.66 1.72 38.74
CA ARG A 90 17.93 2.05 40.15
C ARG A 90 18.34 0.80 40.92
N ALA A 91 19.21 0.96 41.90
CA ALA A 91 19.61 -0.15 42.78
C ALA A 91 19.83 0.32 44.22
N THR A 92 19.40 -0.50 45.17
CA THR A 92 19.64 -0.30 46.61
C THR A 92 20.65 -1.35 47.07
N VAL A 93 21.85 -0.88 47.44
CA VAL A 93 23.03 -1.74 47.68
C VAL A 93 23.71 -1.40 49.01
N GLN A 94 24.36 -2.36 49.65
CA GLN A 94 25.12 -2.18 50.89
C GLN A 94 26.59 -2.51 50.67
N SER A 95 27.46 -1.60 51.10
CA SER A 95 28.91 -1.82 51.20
C SER A 95 29.27 -2.04 52.67
N ASP A 96 30.28 -2.88 52.92
CA ASP A 96 30.94 -3.06 54.21
C ASP A 96 32.13 -2.11 54.42
N GLY A 97 32.33 -1.15 53.52
CA GLY A 97 33.48 -0.24 53.49
C GLY A 97 34.70 -0.78 52.72
N ALA A 98 34.73 -2.06 52.34
CA ALA A 98 35.76 -2.66 51.50
C ALA A 98 35.24 -3.05 50.11
N LEU A 99 34.07 -3.68 50.05
CA LEU A 99 33.39 -4.03 48.80
C LEU A 99 32.57 -2.86 48.24
N ARG A 100 32.33 -2.89 46.93
CA ARG A 100 31.66 -1.81 46.19
C ARG A 100 30.70 -2.45 45.19
N PRO A 101 29.49 -2.86 45.61
CA PRO A 101 28.53 -3.49 44.70
C PRO A 101 28.34 -2.71 43.40
N VAL A 102 28.28 -3.41 42.27
CA VAL A 102 28.10 -2.85 40.93
C VAL A 102 26.88 -3.47 40.28
N VAL A 103 26.06 -2.64 39.63
CA VAL A 103 24.98 -3.09 38.75
C VAL A 103 25.24 -2.55 37.34
N ARG A 104 25.32 -3.43 36.33
CA ARG A 104 25.46 -3.06 34.92
C ARG A 104 24.19 -3.35 34.14
N VAL A 105 23.95 -2.52 33.13
CA VAL A 105 22.95 -2.76 32.08
C VAL A 105 23.71 -2.97 30.78
N VAL A 106 23.48 -4.10 30.11
CA VAL A 106 24.16 -4.50 28.87
C VAL A 106 23.12 -4.76 27.79
N ASP A 107 23.31 -4.20 26.59
CA ASP A 107 22.46 -4.52 25.44
C ASP A 107 22.67 -5.98 25.02
N VAL A 108 21.60 -6.77 24.84
CA VAL A 108 21.74 -8.20 24.53
C VAL A 108 22.23 -8.45 23.11
N VAL A 109 21.93 -7.56 22.17
CA VAL A 109 22.28 -7.75 20.75
C VAL A 109 23.68 -7.22 20.45
N SER A 110 24.03 -6.04 20.98
CA SER A 110 25.35 -5.44 20.73
C SER A 110 26.42 -5.81 21.77
N ASP A 111 26.01 -6.32 22.93
CA ASP A 111 26.87 -6.58 24.11
C ASP A 111 27.55 -5.31 24.68
N ASP A 112 27.04 -4.12 24.32
CA ASP A 112 27.53 -2.84 24.84
C ASP A 112 27.01 -2.57 26.26
N VAL A 113 27.87 -2.05 27.13
CA VAL A 113 27.48 -1.61 28.47
C VAL A 113 26.81 -0.23 28.39
N LEU A 114 25.50 -0.19 28.61
CA LEU A 114 24.66 1.00 28.48
C LEU A 114 24.64 1.87 29.76
N ALA A 115 24.73 1.25 30.94
CA ALA A 115 24.83 1.93 32.23
C ALA A 115 25.64 1.11 33.25
N THR A 116 26.27 1.80 34.20
CA THR A 116 26.97 1.17 35.35
C THR A 116 26.73 1.97 36.62
N LEU A 117 26.17 1.33 37.64
CA LEU A 117 25.99 1.86 38.98
C LEU A 117 27.07 1.23 39.86
N THR A 118 27.83 2.03 40.60
CA THR A 118 28.90 1.51 41.49
C THR A 118 28.80 2.18 42.84
N ALA A 119 28.68 1.38 43.89
CA ALA A 119 28.66 1.89 45.26
C ALA A 119 30.00 2.55 45.64
N GLU A 120 29.94 3.53 46.52
CA GLU A 120 31.13 4.03 47.22
C GLU A 120 31.59 3.01 48.27
N ALA A 121 32.89 2.99 48.58
CA ALA A 121 33.47 2.14 49.63
C ALA A 121 33.20 2.73 51.02
N THR A 122 31.92 2.93 51.33
CA THR A 122 31.42 3.51 52.58
C THR A 122 30.47 2.52 53.20
N GLU A 123 30.73 2.16 54.46
CA GLU A 123 29.91 1.20 55.21
C GLU A 123 28.45 1.71 55.30
N GLY A 124 27.50 0.89 54.83
CA GLY A 124 26.06 1.20 54.85
C GLY A 124 25.35 1.06 53.50
N TRP A 125 24.04 1.30 53.53
CA TRP A 125 23.16 1.24 52.36
C TRP A 125 23.25 2.51 51.51
N GLN A 126 23.17 2.35 50.19
CA GLN A 126 23.25 3.39 49.18
C GLN A 126 22.18 3.15 48.12
N GLU A 127 21.50 4.22 47.69
CA GLU A 127 20.61 4.20 46.53
C GLU A 127 21.36 4.78 45.33
N LEU A 128 21.41 4.02 44.26
CA LEU A 128 22.12 4.37 43.04
C LEU A 128 21.14 4.45 41.87
N SER A 129 21.40 5.32 40.90
CA SER A 129 20.61 5.38 39.67
C SER A 129 21.43 5.84 38.47
N ALA A 130 21.05 5.40 37.27
CA ALA A 130 21.64 5.83 36.01
C ALA A 130 20.58 5.81 34.89
N GLU A 131 20.70 6.73 33.92
CA GLU A 131 19.92 6.72 32.69
C GLU A 131 20.69 6.08 31.54
N PHE A 132 19.97 5.43 30.62
CA PHE A 132 20.51 4.81 29.42
C PHE A 132 19.44 4.72 28.32
N ALA A 133 19.84 4.47 27.09
CA ALA A 133 18.92 4.16 25.99
C ALA A 133 19.41 2.89 25.27
N PRO A 134 18.63 1.79 25.23
CA PRO A 134 19.06 0.55 24.59
C PRO A 134 18.92 0.65 23.08
N THR A 135 19.78 -0.01 22.31
CA THR A 135 19.65 -0.05 20.84
C THR A 135 18.82 -1.24 20.38
N ALA A 136 18.72 -2.29 21.22
CA ALA A 136 17.80 -3.41 21.06
C ALA A 136 16.64 -3.39 22.08
N ALA A 137 15.68 -4.29 21.91
CA ALA A 137 14.54 -4.42 22.81
C ALA A 137 14.86 -5.19 24.11
N ASP A 138 15.99 -5.89 24.18
CA ASP A 138 16.34 -6.76 25.31
C ASP A 138 17.65 -6.30 25.96
N VAL A 139 17.67 -6.19 27.29
CA VAL A 139 18.88 -5.84 28.07
C VAL A 139 19.15 -6.89 29.15
N ARG A 140 20.43 -7.07 29.50
CA ARG A 140 20.90 -7.93 30.58
C ARG A 140 21.33 -7.07 31.76
N LEU A 141 20.76 -7.33 32.94
CA LEU A 141 21.20 -6.80 34.21
C LEU A 141 22.25 -7.73 34.82
N GLU A 142 23.37 -7.15 35.27
CA GLU A 142 24.48 -7.90 35.90
C GLU A 142 24.87 -7.27 37.23
N ILE A 143 24.92 -8.08 38.29
CA ILE A 143 25.26 -7.64 39.66
C ILE A 143 26.60 -8.25 40.09
N PHE A 144 27.58 -7.40 40.41
CA PHE A 144 28.91 -7.79 40.87
C PHE A 144 29.20 -7.25 42.29
N PRO A 145 30.01 -7.96 43.10
CA PRO A 145 30.31 -7.52 44.47
C PRO A 145 31.32 -6.35 44.53
N HIS A 146 32.09 -6.15 43.46
CA HIS A 146 33.12 -5.10 43.35
C HIS A 146 33.48 -4.83 41.88
N PRO A 147 33.93 -3.62 41.49
CA PRO A 147 34.37 -3.33 40.12
C PRO A 147 35.43 -4.29 39.58
N ALA A 148 36.35 -4.75 40.45
CA ALA A 148 37.36 -5.75 40.09
C ALA A 148 36.73 -7.04 39.56
N ALA A 149 35.64 -7.52 40.16
CA ALA A 149 34.95 -8.71 39.69
C ALA A 149 34.27 -8.49 38.33
N ALA A 150 33.76 -7.29 38.07
CA ALA A 150 33.20 -6.89 36.78
C ALA A 150 34.25 -6.77 35.66
N GLU A 151 35.54 -6.82 36.00
CA GLU A 151 36.69 -6.89 35.10
C GLU A 151 37.35 -8.29 35.09
N GLY A 152 36.76 -9.28 35.77
CA GLY A 152 37.30 -10.64 35.88
C GLY A 152 38.51 -10.78 36.81
N LEU A 153 38.72 -9.81 37.71
CA LEU A 153 39.81 -9.79 38.68
C LEU A 153 39.35 -10.25 40.08
N PRO A 154 40.27 -10.78 40.92
CA PRO A 154 39.94 -11.20 42.28
C PRO A 154 39.34 -10.07 43.13
N CYS A 155 38.24 -10.38 43.81
CA CYS A 155 37.53 -9.47 44.70
C CYS A 155 38.21 -9.39 46.09
N PRO A 156 38.21 -8.23 46.77
CA PRO A 156 38.57 -8.14 48.19
C PRO A 156 37.68 -9.06 49.06
N ALA A 157 38.17 -9.43 50.25
CA ALA A 157 37.34 -10.12 51.23
C ALA A 157 36.36 -9.14 51.89
N GLY A 158 35.09 -9.52 52.02
CA GLY A 158 34.05 -8.67 52.60
C GLY A 158 32.65 -9.23 52.35
N GLU A 159 31.65 -8.41 52.66
CA GLU A 159 30.22 -8.68 52.40
C GLU A 159 29.58 -7.55 51.59
N ALA A 160 28.81 -7.91 50.57
CA ALA A 160 28.10 -6.99 49.68
C ALA A 160 26.65 -7.43 49.54
N ASN A 161 25.71 -6.51 49.78
CA ASN A 161 24.28 -6.82 49.75
C ASN A 161 23.57 -5.98 48.68
N VAL A 162 22.58 -6.56 48.00
CA VAL A 162 21.69 -5.87 47.06
C VAL A 162 20.26 -6.18 47.45
N ALA A 163 19.53 -5.15 47.89
CA ALA A 163 18.16 -5.28 48.36
C ALA A 163 17.15 -5.09 47.23
N GLN A 164 17.46 -4.26 46.23
CA GLN A 164 16.52 -4.00 45.14
C GLN A 164 17.23 -3.56 43.86
N VAL A 165 16.69 -3.98 42.70
CA VAL A 165 17.03 -3.43 41.37
C VAL A 165 15.75 -3.19 40.57
N THR A 166 15.54 -1.97 40.07
CA THR A 166 14.37 -1.60 39.25
C THR A 166 14.78 -0.90 37.95
N LEU A 167 13.91 -0.97 36.94
CA LEU A 167 14.11 -0.40 35.62
C LEU A 167 12.79 0.24 35.15
N GLN A 168 12.85 1.47 34.61
CA GLN A 168 11.66 2.20 34.14
C GLN A 168 11.99 3.06 32.91
N GLN A 169 11.11 3.11 31.91
CA GLN A 169 11.24 4.04 30.77
C GLN A 169 10.97 5.49 31.20
N THR A 170 11.77 6.44 30.72
CA THR A 170 11.69 7.87 31.02
C THR A 170 11.61 8.68 29.71
N GLY A 171 10.43 8.76 29.08
CA GLY A 171 10.31 9.36 27.75
C GLY A 171 8.93 9.94 27.43
N ALA A 172 8.62 11.09 28.05
CA ALA A 172 7.76 12.21 27.61
C ALA A 172 7.71 13.19 28.80
N GLY A 173 7.71 14.51 28.56
CA GLY A 173 7.42 15.46 29.65
C GLY A 173 6.03 15.17 30.24
N PRO A 174 5.80 15.43 31.56
CA PRO A 174 4.48 15.26 32.15
C PRO A 174 3.47 16.08 31.35
N ALA A 175 2.29 15.51 31.09
CA ALA A 175 1.20 16.24 30.46
C ALA A 175 0.87 17.49 31.26
N MET A 176 0.42 18.55 30.59
CA MET A 176 -0.02 19.75 31.28
C MET A 176 -1.15 19.41 32.27
N GLU A 177 -1.06 19.93 33.50
CA GLU A 177 -2.12 19.77 34.48
C GLU A 177 -3.37 20.52 34.00
N LEU A 178 -4.50 19.82 33.92
CA LEU A 178 -5.75 20.42 33.47
C LEU A 178 -6.26 21.41 34.52
N PRO A 179 -6.73 22.60 34.11
CA PRO A 179 -7.41 23.51 35.00
C PRO A 179 -8.73 22.90 35.49
N ASP A 180 -9.37 23.52 36.48
CA ASP A 180 -10.72 23.14 36.88
C ASP A 180 -11.72 23.43 35.75
N LEU A 181 -12.13 22.37 35.06
CA LEU A 181 -13.06 22.41 33.94
C LEU A 181 -14.53 22.40 34.40
N GLY A 182 -14.81 22.17 35.69
CA GLY A 182 -16.16 22.10 36.25
C GLY A 182 -16.76 20.70 36.28
N GLU A 183 -18.09 20.62 36.27
CA GLU A 183 -18.84 19.35 36.34
C GLU A 183 -18.77 18.60 35.00
N ASN A 184 -18.29 17.35 35.00
CA ASN A 184 -18.40 16.44 33.86
C ASN A 184 -19.85 15.95 33.72
N VAL A 185 -20.57 16.45 32.72
CA VAL A 185 -21.97 16.11 32.43
C VAL A 185 -22.12 14.88 31.54
N ALA A 186 -21.02 14.38 30.96
CA ALA A 186 -20.99 13.13 30.19
C ALA A 186 -20.83 11.88 31.07
N LEU A 187 -20.45 12.03 32.35
CA LEU A 187 -20.22 10.89 33.25
C LEU A 187 -21.43 9.93 33.31
N GLY A 188 -21.20 8.67 32.90
CA GLY A 188 -22.19 7.60 32.83
C GLY A 188 -23.25 7.76 31.74
N ARG A 189 -23.07 8.70 30.79
CA ARG A 189 -24.01 8.92 29.69
C ARG A 189 -23.82 7.91 28.57
N PRO A 190 -24.92 7.46 27.94
CA PRO A 190 -24.82 6.53 26.82
C PRO A 190 -24.23 7.22 25.59
N TYR A 191 -23.55 6.43 24.76
CA TYR A 191 -23.03 6.89 23.48
C TYR A 191 -23.16 5.81 22.40
N THR A 192 -23.03 6.24 21.14
CA THR A 192 -22.90 5.36 19.97
C THR A 192 -21.54 5.57 19.32
N MET A 193 -21.02 4.54 18.65
CA MET A 193 -19.76 4.59 17.93
C MET A 193 -19.93 4.14 16.48
N ASP A 194 -19.30 4.85 15.56
CA ASP A 194 -19.21 4.47 14.15
C ASP A 194 -17.80 4.75 13.59
N PRO A 195 -17.07 3.73 13.07
CA PRO A 195 -17.41 2.31 13.13
C PRO A 195 -17.32 1.78 14.57
N ALA A 196 -17.96 0.63 14.82
CA ALA A 196 -17.73 -0.12 16.04
C ALA A 196 -16.23 -0.47 16.21
N PRO A 197 -15.70 -0.46 17.46
CA PRO A 197 -14.33 -0.87 17.73
C PRO A 197 -14.11 -2.32 17.30
N ARG A 198 -12.89 -2.60 16.83
CA ARG A 198 -12.50 -3.92 16.30
C ARG A 198 -11.03 -4.25 16.50
N TYR A 199 -10.33 -3.48 17.32
CA TYR A 199 -8.93 -3.75 17.62
C TYR A 199 -8.83 -4.92 18.61
N SER A 200 -8.24 -6.02 18.16
CA SER A 200 -8.38 -7.33 18.82
C SER A 200 -7.87 -7.42 20.26
N LEU A 201 -6.93 -6.56 20.68
CA LEU A 201 -6.33 -6.65 22.03
C LEU A 201 -7.12 -5.89 23.09
N THR A 202 -7.95 -4.92 22.69
CA THR A 202 -8.75 -4.12 23.61
C THR A 202 -10.25 -4.35 23.47
N LEU A 203 -10.71 -4.90 22.34
CA LEU A 203 -12.12 -5.19 22.07
C LEU A 203 -12.77 -6.02 23.20
N ASP A 204 -13.76 -5.44 23.87
CA ASP A 204 -14.50 -6.10 24.94
C ASP A 204 -15.93 -5.53 25.13
N PRO A 205 -16.85 -6.24 25.83
CA PRO A 205 -18.22 -5.76 26.02
C PRO A 205 -18.36 -4.39 26.72
N GLY A 206 -17.33 -3.95 27.46
CA GLY A 206 -17.23 -2.66 28.13
C GLY A 206 -17.02 -1.47 27.20
N ASP A 207 -16.64 -1.70 25.93
CA ASP A 207 -16.50 -0.66 24.89
C ASP A 207 -17.78 0.21 24.76
N ALA A 208 -18.93 -0.30 25.20
CA ALA A 208 -20.22 0.41 25.19
C ALA A 208 -20.40 1.45 26.32
N THR A 209 -19.50 1.48 27.31
CA THR A 209 -19.59 2.40 28.48
C THR A 209 -18.28 3.06 28.88
N GLN A 210 -17.12 2.49 28.52
CA GLN A 210 -15.80 2.94 28.98
C GLN A 210 -15.49 4.41 28.66
N LEU A 211 -15.91 4.94 27.50
CA LEU A 211 -15.56 6.31 27.11
C LEU A 211 -16.23 7.40 27.97
N THR A 212 -17.13 7.05 28.88
CA THR A 212 -17.80 8.02 29.75
C THR A 212 -17.89 7.53 31.20
N ASP A 213 -17.11 6.52 31.61
CA ASP A 213 -17.25 5.91 32.94
C ASP A 213 -16.38 6.59 34.03
N GLY A 214 -15.48 7.50 33.63
CA GLY A 214 -14.58 8.22 34.51
C GLY A 214 -13.32 7.44 34.90
N VAL A 215 -13.03 6.32 34.22
CA VAL A 215 -11.86 5.48 34.47
C VAL A 215 -10.81 5.73 33.40
N TYR A 216 -9.63 6.17 33.82
CA TYR A 216 -8.49 6.33 32.92
C TYR A 216 -7.65 5.06 32.85
N THR A 217 -7.08 4.82 31.68
CA THR A 217 -6.12 3.74 31.49
C THR A 217 -4.82 4.06 32.22
N GLU A 218 -4.33 3.12 33.01
CA GLU A 218 -2.96 3.15 33.54
C GLU A 218 -2.07 2.23 32.68
N GLY A 219 -0.92 2.75 32.24
CA GLY A 219 0.03 1.98 31.44
C GLY A 219 -0.19 2.09 29.92
N TYR A 220 -0.12 0.96 29.22
CA TYR A 220 0.02 0.95 27.76
C TYR A 220 -1.32 0.71 27.04
N PHE A 221 -1.85 1.75 26.38
CA PHE A 221 -3.20 1.79 25.77
C PHE A 221 -3.53 0.57 24.90
N TRP A 222 -2.57 0.05 24.12
CA TRP A 222 -2.84 -0.98 23.10
C TRP A 222 -3.24 -2.34 23.69
N THR A 223 -3.15 -2.55 25.00
CA THR A 223 -3.41 -3.86 25.60
C THR A 223 -4.34 -3.81 26.80
N GLN A 224 -4.84 -2.62 27.18
CA GLN A 224 -5.72 -2.49 28.33
C GLN A 224 -7.19 -2.55 27.90
N GLN A 225 -7.98 -3.32 28.64
CA GLN A 225 -9.43 -3.35 28.47
C GLN A 225 -10.11 -2.05 28.92
N SER A 226 -9.40 -1.13 29.58
CA SER A 226 -9.90 0.22 29.87
C SER A 226 -9.77 1.19 28.68
N THR A 227 -9.37 0.71 27.50
CA THR A 227 -9.15 1.52 26.30
C THR A 227 -10.01 1.01 25.14
N VAL A 228 -10.75 1.90 24.49
CA VAL A 228 -11.44 1.57 23.24
C VAL A 228 -10.47 1.72 22.06
N GLY A 229 -10.37 0.68 21.23
CA GLY A 229 -9.42 0.61 20.11
C GLY A 229 -10.07 0.36 18.76
N TRP A 230 -9.67 1.16 17.77
CA TRP A 230 -10.14 1.03 16.39
C TRP A 230 -9.00 0.70 15.41
N THR A 231 -9.35 0.01 14.32
CA THR A 231 -8.47 -0.19 13.16
C THR A 231 -9.03 0.47 11.90
N GLY A 232 -8.15 0.78 10.95
CA GLY A 232 -8.45 1.39 9.66
C GLY A 232 -8.42 2.92 9.67
N GLN A 233 -8.18 3.50 8.50
CA GLN A 233 -7.86 4.92 8.29
C GLN A 233 -9.07 5.87 8.30
N GLY A 234 -10.30 5.36 8.31
CA GLY A 234 -11.50 6.20 8.35
C GLY A 234 -11.70 6.90 9.71
N PRO A 235 -12.43 8.02 9.78
CA PRO A 235 -12.74 8.72 11.03
C PRO A 235 -13.48 7.82 12.03
N LYS A 236 -13.30 8.07 13.33
CA LYS A 236 -14.03 7.40 14.43
C LYS A 236 -14.98 8.39 15.08
N THR A 237 -16.27 8.14 14.95
CA THR A 237 -17.33 9.01 15.46
C THR A 237 -17.87 8.45 16.76
N VAL A 238 -17.87 9.26 17.82
CA VAL A 238 -18.50 8.96 19.10
C VAL A 238 -19.57 10.00 19.38
N THR A 239 -20.83 9.58 19.50
CA THR A 239 -21.96 10.48 19.78
C THR A 239 -22.52 10.20 21.16
N ILE A 240 -22.41 11.18 22.07
CA ILE A 240 -22.85 11.10 23.47
C ILE A 240 -24.21 11.80 23.61
N ASP A 241 -25.18 11.14 24.27
CA ASP A 241 -26.47 11.75 24.63
C ASP A 241 -26.44 12.22 26.10
N LEU A 242 -26.36 13.53 26.29
CA LEU A 242 -26.39 14.17 27.62
C LEU A 242 -27.78 14.13 28.27
N GLY A 243 -28.81 13.74 27.53
CA GLY A 243 -30.20 13.56 27.98
C GLY A 243 -31.05 14.84 28.06
N ALA A 244 -30.45 16.01 27.90
CA ALA A 244 -31.12 17.31 27.77
C ALA A 244 -30.15 18.32 27.15
N ASP A 245 -30.68 19.44 26.64
CA ASP A 245 -29.85 20.57 26.21
C ASP A 245 -29.10 21.19 27.40
N LEU A 246 -27.77 21.06 27.42
CA LEU A 246 -26.90 21.55 28.49
C LEU A 246 -25.86 22.54 27.94
N PRO A 247 -25.48 23.57 28.73
CA PRO A 247 -24.36 24.45 28.37
C PRO A 247 -23.04 23.69 28.45
N ILE A 248 -22.15 23.87 27.47
CA ILE A 248 -20.88 23.15 27.33
C ILE A 248 -19.74 24.17 27.23
N ARG A 249 -18.77 24.09 28.14
CA ARG A 249 -17.56 24.94 28.11
C ARG A 249 -16.32 24.22 27.60
N ALA A 250 -16.17 22.94 27.95
CA ALA A 250 -14.93 22.21 27.73
C ALA A 250 -15.22 20.76 27.36
N ILE A 251 -14.31 20.18 26.58
CA ILE A 251 -14.30 18.76 26.25
C ILE A 251 -12.87 18.25 26.38
N THR A 252 -12.72 17.02 26.85
CA THR A 252 -11.44 16.28 26.87
C THR A 252 -11.60 14.95 26.14
N VAL A 253 -10.54 14.52 25.47
CA VAL A 253 -10.41 13.18 24.91
C VAL A 253 -9.08 12.61 25.39
N GLY A 254 -9.12 11.58 26.22
CA GLY A 254 -7.96 10.82 26.65
C GLY A 254 -7.51 9.87 25.55
N THR A 255 -6.24 9.97 25.14
CA THR A 255 -5.67 9.18 24.06
C THR A 255 -4.17 8.96 24.28
N ALA A 256 -3.56 8.06 23.51
CA ALA A 256 -2.13 7.85 23.46
C ALA A 256 -1.68 7.68 22.02
N ALA A 257 -0.42 8.03 21.74
CA ALA A 257 0.22 7.78 20.46
C ALA A 257 1.75 7.87 20.55
N GLY A 258 2.40 7.78 19.40
CA GLY A 258 3.81 8.11 19.21
C GLY A 258 4.73 6.91 18.99
N VAL A 259 4.21 5.68 18.99
CA VAL A 259 4.97 4.44 18.71
C VAL A 259 4.06 3.38 18.07
N ALA A 260 4.63 2.24 17.66
CA ALA A 260 3.89 1.07 17.18
C ALA A 260 2.96 1.34 15.97
N ASP A 261 3.35 2.28 15.11
CA ASP A 261 2.55 2.80 13.99
C ASP A 261 1.22 3.44 14.43
N VAL A 262 1.11 3.83 15.70
CA VAL A 262 0.02 4.66 16.23
C VAL A 262 0.48 6.11 16.26
N ARG A 263 -0.03 6.90 15.32
CA ARG A 263 0.23 8.35 15.23
C ARG A 263 -0.85 9.14 15.95
N TRP A 264 -0.51 10.34 16.41
CA TRP A 264 -1.51 11.27 16.94
C TRP A 264 -2.63 11.50 15.92
N PRO A 265 -3.87 11.77 16.36
CA PRO A 265 -4.94 12.15 15.45
C PRO A 265 -4.51 13.32 14.55
N GLU A 266 -5.02 13.36 13.32
CA GLU A 266 -4.86 14.51 12.43
C GLU A 266 -5.84 15.65 12.78
N GLY A 267 -6.95 15.29 13.42
CA GLY A 267 -7.99 16.20 13.89
C GLY A 267 -8.88 15.52 14.94
N VAL A 268 -9.45 16.32 15.85
CA VAL A 268 -10.47 15.86 16.81
C VAL A 268 -11.64 16.84 16.76
N LEU A 269 -12.60 16.58 15.89
CA LEU A 269 -13.67 17.52 15.58
C LEU A 269 -14.86 17.34 16.52
N VAL A 270 -15.40 18.46 17.00
CA VAL A 270 -16.53 18.50 17.94
C VAL A 270 -17.74 19.12 17.28
N PHE A 271 -18.87 18.42 17.37
CA PHE A 271 -20.19 18.90 16.96
C PHE A 271 -21.19 18.83 18.11
N THR A 272 -22.14 19.76 18.16
CA THR A 272 -23.29 19.70 19.07
C THR A 272 -24.61 19.73 18.33
N SER A 273 -25.63 19.11 18.92
CA SER A 273 -26.99 19.12 18.41
C SER A 273 -28.01 19.14 19.55
N ILE A 274 -29.17 19.75 19.33
CA ILE A 274 -30.29 19.76 20.27
C ILE A 274 -31.26 18.62 19.96
N ASP A 275 -31.41 18.26 18.68
CA ASP A 275 -32.42 17.32 18.18
C ASP A 275 -31.82 15.98 17.72
N GLY A 276 -30.49 15.90 17.54
CA GLY A 276 -29.80 14.74 16.98
C GLY A 276 -29.88 14.65 15.46
N GLU A 277 -30.51 15.63 14.80
CA GLU A 277 -30.73 15.70 13.36
C GLU A 277 -29.92 16.84 12.72
N THR A 278 -29.84 18.00 13.38
CA THR A 278 -29.10 19.17 12.92
C THR A 278 -27.86 19.37 13.78
N TRP A 279 -26.68 19.28 13.17
CA TRP A 279 -25.39 19.30 13.85
C TRP A 279 -24.63 20.60 13.60
N HIS A 280 -24.10 21.21 14.66
CA HIS A 280 -23.34 22.44 14.59
C HIS A 280 -21.89 22.16 14.94
N GLU A 281 -20.97 22.48 14.03
CA GLU A 281 -19.54 22.38 14.32
C GLU A 281 -19.14 23.41 15.39
N VAL A 282 -18.39 22.96 16.38
CA VAL A 282 -17.95 23.78 17.51
C VAL A 282 -16.47 24.11 17.37
N ALA A 283 -15.61 23.10 17.18
CA ALA A 283 -14.16 23.28 17.09
C ALA A 283 -13.43 22.01 16.60
N ASP A 284 -12.17 22.18 16.17
CA ASP A 284 -11.15 21.12 16.21
C ASP A 284 -10.38 21.20 17.54
N LEU A 285 -10.66 20.23 18.41
CA LEU A 285 -10.09 20.11 19.76
C LEU A 285 -8.57 19.94 19.71
N LEU A 286 -8.04 19.25 18.69
CA LEU A 286 -6.60 19.05 18.54
C LEU A 286 -5.89 20.36 18.17
N SER A 287 -6.45 21.10 17.22
CA SER A 287 -5.94 22.42 16.85
C SER A 287 -5.89 23.39 18.04
N LEU A 288 -6.93 23.39 18.90
CA LEU A 288 -6.95 24.21 20.11
C LEU A 288 -5.96 23.72 21.17
N HIS A 289 -5.82 22.41 21.35
CA HIS A 289 -4.86 21.80 22.27
C HIS A 289 -3.41 22.16 21.90
N ASN A 290 -3.05 22.01 20.62
CA ASN A 290 -1.69 22.25 20.11
C ASN A 290 -1.22 23.70 20.28
N GLN A 291 -2.12 24.68 20.41
CA GLN A 291 -1.76 26.06 20.74
C GLN A 291 -1.20 26.20 22.17
N ARG A 292 -1.47 25.23 23.04
CA ARG A 292 -1.12 25.24 24.48
C ARG A 292 -0.02 24.23 24.79
N GLU A 293 -0.22 22.98 24.35
CA GLU A 293 0.69 21.87 24.54
C GLU A 293 0.86 21.14 23.19
N PRO A 294 1.96 21.36 22.46
CA PRO A 294 2.26 20.58 21.26
C PRO A 294 2.41 19.10 21.61
N LEU A 295 1.80 18.23 20.81
CA LEU A 295 1.94 16.79 20.97
C LEU A 295 3.39 16.33 20.69
N PRO A 296 3.90 15.31 21.43
CA PRO A 296 5.23 14.75 21.19
C PRO A 296 5.42 14.22 19.76
N GLU A 297 6.65 14.31 19.25
CA GLU A 297 6.99 13.71 17.95
C GLU A 297 6.84 12.18 17.97
N TYR A 298 6.63 11.60 16.78
CA TYR A 298 6.61 10.15 16.61
C TYR A 298 7.99 9.54 16.94
N GLY A 299 8.00 8.42 17.65
CA GLY A 299 9.16 7.81 18.31
C GLY A 299 9.10 7.88 19.84
N VAL A 300 8.16 8.65 20.41
CA VAL A 300 7.98 8.83 21.85
C VAL A 300 6.55 8.44 22.25
N TYR A 301 6.37 7.34 22.99
CA TYR A 301 5.05 7.00 23.53
C TYR A 301 4.62 8.03 24.56
N ALA A 302 3.43 8.59 24.39
CA ALA A 302 2.84 9.44 25.41
C ALA A 302 1.33 9.26 25.47
N MET A 303 0.80 9.43 26.69
CA MET A 303 -0.62 9.61 26.93
C MET A 303 -0.91 11.10 27.05
N ARG A 304 -1.99 11.56 26.41
CA ARG A 304 -2.41 12.96 26.42
C ARG A 304 -3.93 13.04 26.54
N ARG A 305 -4.39 14.04 27.29
CA ARG A 305 -5.78 14.50 27.25
C ARG A 305 -5.82 15.65 26.27
N ILE A 306 -6.35 15.43 25.08
CA ILE A 306 -6.58 16.49 24.09
C ILE A 306 -7.81 17.28 24.57
N TRP A 307 -7.70 18.60 24.69
CA TRP A 307 -8.74 19.39 25.35
C TRP A 307 -8.77 20.86 24.93
N ALA A 308 -9.94 21.48 25.12
CA ALA A 308 -10.19 22.91 25.07
C ALA A 308 -11.29 23.30 26.06
N ASP A 309 -11.32 24.55 26.52
CA ASP A 309 -12.20 25.05 27.58
C ASP A 309 -12.93 26.37 27.26
N ASP A 310 -12.86 26.79 26.01
CA ASP A 310 -13.44 28.00 25.45
C ASP A 310 -14.43 27.71 24.31
N LEU A 311 -15.07 26.52 24.33
CA LEU A 311 -15.99 26.08 23.29
C LEU A 311 -17.27 26.92 23.20
N ASN A 312 -17.72 27.51 24.32
CA ASN A 312 -18.86 28.43 24.40
C ASN A 312 -20.12 27.97 23.62
N THR A 313 -20.55 26.73 23.82
CA THR A 313 -21.66 26.12 23.08
C THR A 313 -22.70 25.48 24.01
N HIS A 314 -23.76 24.90 23.46
CA HIS A 314 -24.70 24.05 24.18
C HIS A 314 -25.24 22.93 23.27
N GLY A 315 -25.93 21.95 23.84
CA GLY A 315 -26.56 20.87 23.10
C GLY A 315 -26.98 19.71 23.99
N GLN A 316 -27.85 18.85 23.47
CA GLN A 316 -28.17 17.56 24.08
C GLN A 316 -27.21 16.47 23.62
N PHE A 317 -26.86 16.49 22.33
CA PHE A 317 -25.95 15.52 21.74
C PHE A 317 -24.60 16.17 21.47
N VAL A 318 -23.54 15.45 21.79
CA VAL A 318 -22.16 15.84 21.50
C VAL A 318 -21.54 14.75 20.64
N THR A 319 -21.05 15.11 19.47
CA THR A 319 -20.32 14.20 18.58
C THR A 319 -18.85 14.59 18.55
N VAL A 320 -17.99 13.63 18.88
CA VAL A 320 -16.53 13.75 18.77
C VAL A 320 -16.07 12.84 17.63
N ILE A 321 -15.36 13.41 16.67
CA ILE A 321 -14.84 12.70 15.51
C ILE A 321 -13.32 12.71 15.56
N ILE A 322 -12.72 11.54 15.72
CA ILE A 322 -11.28 11.34 15.76
C ILE A 322 -10.82 10.97 14.35
N GLU A 323 -10.07 11.86 13.70
CA GLU A 323 -9.41 11.58 12.41
C GLU A 323 -8.06 10.92 12.69
N PRO A 324 -7.88 9.61 12.42
CA PRO A 324 -6.66 8.91 12.79
C PRO A 324 -5.48 9.35 11.92
N GLY A 325 -4.31 9.57 12.51
CA GLY A 325 -3.08 9.83 11.73
C GLY A 325 -2.38 8.56 11.20
N SER A 326 -2.99 7.39 11.39
CA SER A 326 -2.43 6.08 11.04
C SER A 326 -3.53 5.01 10.98
N SER A 327 -3.16 3.73 10.85
CA SER A 327 -4.15 2.63 10.76
C SER A 327 -4.87 2.34 12.08
N TYR A 328 -4.55 3.07 13.16
CA TYR A 328 -5.08 2.84 14.50
C TYR A 328 -5.49 4.16 15.18
N ALA A 329 -6.51 4.07 16.03
CA ALA A 329 -6.92 5.13 16.95
C ALA A 329 -7.36 4.51 18.28
N PHE A 330 -7.14 5.23 19.37
CA PHE A 330 -7.48 4.78 20.72
C PHE A 330 -7.98 5.92 21.57
N ALA A 331 -8.94 5.63 22.45
CA ALA A 331 -9.41 6.55 23.47
C ALA A 331 -9.80 5.77 24.74
N ASP A 332 -9.53 6.33 25.91
CA ASP A 332 -9.97 5.74 27.19
C ASP A 332 -11.16 6.49 27.79
N GLU A 333 -11.18 7.82 27.72
CA GLU A 333 -12.26 8.65 28.28
C GLU A 333 -12.56 9.88 27.40
N ILE A 334 -13.84 10.23 27.26
CA ILE A 334 -14.35 11.46 26.64
C ILE A 334 -15.25 12.19 27.66
N GLU A 335 -14.81 13.37 28.11
CA GLU A 335 -15.56 14.14 29.10
C GLU A 335 -16.11 15.43 28.49
N VAL A 336 -17.31 15.79 28.90
CA VAL A 336 -17.97 17.04 28.51
C VAL A 336 -18.27 17.83 29.77
N PHE A 337 -17.80 19.07 29.85
CA PHE A 337 -17.91 19.87 31.06
C PHE A 337 -18.94 21.00 30.93
N ARG A 338 -19.74 21.16 32.00
CA ARG A 338 -20.84 22.13 32.06
C ARG A 338 -20.34 23.59 31.97
N GLY A 339 -20.93 24.35 31.06
CA GLY A 339 -20.74 25.80 30.94
C GLY A 339 -21.74 26.64 31.75
N ASP A 340 -21.73 27.96 31.53
CA ASP A 340 -22.71 28.89 32.13
C ASP A 340 -24.09 28.68 31.48
N ASP A 341 -25.15 28.61 32.30
CA ASP A 341 -26.55 28.49 31.84
C ASP A 341 -26.96 29.61 30.87
N ALA A 342 -26.28 30.76 30.86
CA ALA A 342 -26.47 31.82 29.88
C ALA A 342 -26.22 31.37 28.42
N LEU A 343 -25.46 30.29 28.19
CA LEU A 343 -25.21 29.74 26.86
C LEU A 343 -26.49 29.15 26.23
N LEU A 344 -27.43 28.64 27.03
CA LEU A 344 -28.72 28.09 26.55
C LEU A 344 -29.63 29.15 25.90
N ALA A 345 -29.36 30.43 26.14
CA ALA A 345 -30.09 31.53 25.53
C ALA A 345 -29.45 32.02 24.21
N GLN A 346 -28.28 31.50 23.86
CA GLN A 346 -27.57 31.84 22.63
C GLN A 346 -28.02 30.92 21.50
N ALA A 347 -27.88 31.35 20.26
CA ALA A 347 -28.09 30.48 19.11
C ALA A 347 -26.80 29.66 18.88
N LEU A 348 -26.95 28.39 18.47
CA LEU A 348 -25.82 27.59 18.00
C LEU A 348 -25.18 28.24 16.76
N VAL A 349 -23.88 28.05 16.62
CA VAL A 349 -23.09 28.67 15.56
C VAL A 349 -23.38 28.01 14.21
N GLY A 350 -23.53 28.82 13.15
CA GLY A 350 -23.76 28.35 11.79
C GLY A 350 -25.19 27.85 11.52
N GLU A 351 -25.47 27.47 10.27
CA GLU A 351 -26.81 26.97 9.86
C GLU A 351 -27.07 25.52 10.29
N GLY A 352 -26.03 24.81 10.72
CA GLY A 352 -26.08 23.38 11.04
C GLY A 352 -26.03 22.50 9.78
N VAL A 353 -25.61 21.24 9.94
CA VAL A 353 -25.55 20.23 8.89
C VAL A 353 -26.38 19.01 9.28
N ALA A 354 -27.07 18.42 8.30
CA ALA A 354 -27.82 17.18 8.51
C ALA A 354 -26.91 15.94 8.45
N ASP A 355 -25.88 15.99 7.60
CA ASP A 355 -24.94 14.88 7.40
C ASP A 355 -23.52 15.33 7.78
N VAL A 356 -23.10 14.94 8.99
CA VAL A 356 -21.74 15.20 9.46
C VAL A 356 -20.73 14.39 8.66
N ALA A 357 -21.06 13.18 8.23
CA ALA A 357 -20.14 12.33 7.47
C ALA A 357 -19.78 12.95 6.11
N GLU A 358 -20.76 13.57 5.42
CA GLU A 358 -20.52 14.32 4.19
C GLU A 358 -19.54 15.49 4.39
N LEU A 359 -19.70 16.26 5.47
CA LEU A 359 -18.79 17.37 5.81
C LEU A 359 -17.37 16.87 6.12
N ILE A 360 -17.23 15.74 6.83
CA ILE A 360 -15.94 15.13 7.13
C ILE A 360 -15.26 14.63 5.86
N GLU A 361 -16.00 14.00 4.97
CA GLU A 361 -15.46 13.56 3.69
C GLU A 361 -14.99 14.75 2.84
N ALA A 362 -15.77 15.84 2.80
CA ALA A 362 -15.36 17.09 2.14
C ALA A 362 -14.08 17.68 2.75
N ARG A 363 -13.93 17.65 4.08
CA ARG A 363 -12.72 18.09 4.78
C ARG A 363 -11.52 17.20 4.47
N ARG A 364 -11.70 15.89 4.52
CA ARG A 364 -10.68 14.90 4.17
C ARG A 364 -10.15 15.18 2.78
N VAL A 365 -11.04 15.24 1.78
CA VAL A 365 -10.69 15.55 0.38
C VAL A 365 -9.94 16.87 0.26
N THR A 366 -10.43 17.93 0.92
CA THR A 366 -9.79 19.24 0.91
C THR A 366 -8.39 19.20 1.51
N ARG A 367 -8.18 18.42 2.58
CA ARG A 367 -6.85 18.19 3.17
C ARG A 367 -5.91 17.49 2.18
N LEU A 368 -6.37 16.46 1.46
CA LEU A 368 -5.55 15.78 0.43
C LEU A 368 -5.05 16.79 -0.62
N ILE A 369 -5.93 17.69 -1.06
CA ILE A 369 -5.60 18.73 -2.05
C ILE A 369 -4.63 19.77 -1.44
N LYS A 370 -4.85 20.20 -0.18
CA LYS A 370 -3.91 21.08 0.53
C LYS A 370 -2.51 20.48 0.59
N GLU A 371 -2.39 19.19 0.88
CA GLU A 371 -1.10 18.49 0.93
C GLU A 371 -0.40 18.41 -0.42
N GLN A 372 -1.14 18.19 -1.51
CA GLN A 372 -0.59 18.32 -2.87
C GLN A 372 -0.03 19.73 -3.09
N PHE A 373 -0.79 20.78 -2.77
CA PHE A 373 -0.35 22.17 -2.98
C PHE A 373 0.88 22.52 -2.11
N ARG A 374 0.94 22.02 -0.87
CA ARG A 374 2.11 22.20 0.01
C ARG A 374 3.35 21.54 -0.61
N ARG A 375 3.23 20.32 -1.15
CA ARG A 375 4.35 19.64 -1.82
C ARG A 375 4.85 20.42 -3.03
N ASP A 376 3.93 20.94 -3.86
CA ASP A 376 4.31 21.75 -5.01
C ASP A 376 4.99 23.06 -4.56
N LEU A 377 4.49 23.70 -3.50
CA LEU A 377 5.10 24.91 -2.91
C LEU A 377 6.47 24.63 -2.25
N ASP A 378 6.64 23.46 -1.63
CA ASP A 378 7.91 23.04 -1.04
C ASP A 378 9.00 22.88 -2.11
N ALA A 379 8.66 22.32 -3.28
CA ALA A 379 9.56 22.23 -4.42
C ALA A 379 9.98 23.63 -4.92
N VAL A 380 9.05 24.59 -4.97
CA VAL A 380 9.38 26.01 -5.23
C VAL A 380 10.33 26.55 -4.15
N GLY A 381 10.11 26.19 -2.89
CA GLY A 381 10.96 26.54 -1.76
C GLY A 381 12.41 26.06 -1.92
N ASP A 382 12.64 24.87 -2.46
CA ASP A 382 13.97 24.36 -2.79
C ASP A 382 14.67 25.21 -3.86
N ASP A 383 13.94 25.59 -4.90
CA ASP A 383 14.46 26.46 -5.95
C ASP A 383 14.76 27.89 -5.45
N ILE A 384 13.94 28.42 -4.54
CA ILE A 384 14.22 29.69 -3.85
C ILE A 384 15.50 29.57 -3.02
N ARG A 385 15.70 28.45 -2.30
CA ARG A 385 16.92 28.19 -1.54
C ARG A 385 18.17 28.13 -2.44
N ALA A 386 18.03 27.71 -3.70
CA ALA A 386 19.12 27.67 -4.67
C ALA A 386 19.54 29.06 -5.20
N LEU A 387 18.69 30.10 -5.08
CA LEU A 387 19.03 31.46 -5.48
C LEU A 387 20.16 32.07 -4.61
N PRO A 388 20.88 33.10 -5.10
CA PRO A 388 21.78 33.89 -4.27
C PRO A 388 21.04 34.52 -3.08
N GLN A 389 21.63 34.49 -1.88
CA GLN A 389 20.97 34.94 -0.63
C GLN A 389 20.31 36.33 -0.74
N GLY A 390 20.92 37.27 -1.44
CA GLY A 390 20.39 38.63 -1.61
C GLY A 390 19.17 38.75 -2.54
N GLN A 391 18.75 37.68 -3.21
CA GLN A 391 17.63 37.66 -4.15
C GLN A 391 16.44 36.82 -3.63
N ARG A 392 16.57 36.11 -2.51
CA ARG A 392 15.55 35.17 -2.02
C ARG A 392 14.34 35.86 -1.40
N GLN A 393 14.57 36.95 -0.66
CA GLN A 393 13.57 37.56 0.22
C GLN A 393 12.21 37.87 -0.47
N PRO A 394 12.13 38.42 -1.69
CA PRO A 394 10.85 38.66 -2.34
C PRO A 394 10.06 37.37 -2.61
N PHE A 395 10.75 36.29 -2.99
CA PHE A 395 10.12 34.99 -3.26
C PHE A 395 9.73 34.28 -1.98
N GLU A 396 10.54 34.35 -0.92
CA GLU A 396 10.20 33.79 0.40
C GLU A 396 8.91 34.43 0.95
N ILE A 397 8.74 35.76 0.80
CA ILE A 397 7.52 36.45 1.20
C ILE A 397 6.31 35.96 0.39
N ARG A 398 6.45 35.81 -0.94
CA ARG A 398 5.36 35.32 -1.78
C ARG A 398 5.01 33.86 -1.46
N GLY A 399 6.02 33.01 -1.22
CA GLY A 399 5.83 31.63 -0.78
C GLY A 399 5.07 31.55 0.55
N GLN A 400 5.42 32.39 1.52
CA GLN A 400 4.68 32.46 2.79
C GLN A 400 3.22 32.88 2.61
N GLN A 401 2.95 33.87 1.73
CA GLN A 401 1.57 34.29 1.42
C GLN A 401 0.75 33.16 0.76
N LEU A 402 1.39 32.33 -0.07
CA LEU A 402 0.73 31.17 -0.68
C LEU A 402 0.48 30.08 0.36
N ALA A 403 1.43 29.81 1.25
CA ALA A 403 1.22 28.90 2.38
C ALA A 403 0.02 29.32 3.25
N GLU A 404 -0.08 30.61 3.59
CA GLU A 404 -1.23 31.15 4.34
C GLU A 404 -2.56 30.98 3.58
N GLN A 405 -2.56 31.10 2.25
CA GLN A 405 -3.75 30.86 1.42
C GLN A 405 -4.13 29.38 1.35
N ILE A 406 -3.15 28.47 1.30
CA ILE A 406 -3.38 27.02 1.35
C ILE A 406 -4.08 26.65 2.67
N GLU A 407 -3.60 27.19 3.80
CA GLU A 407 -4.25 26.95 5.09
C GLU A 407 -5.69 27.45 5.12
N ALA A 408 -5.96 28.60 4.48
CA ALA A 408 -7.27 29.23 4.43
C ALA A 408 -8.25 28.63 3.40
N MET A 409 -7.88 27.59 2.63
CA MET A 409 -8.81 27.02 1.63
C MET A 409 -10.08 26.46 2.27
N GLU A 410 -11.22 26.84 1.71
CA GLU A 410 -12.54 26.25 1.97
C GLU A 410 -12.70 24.92 1.22
N PRO A 411 -13.67 24.07 1.62
CA PRO A 411 -13.94 22.83 0.91
C PRO A 411 -14.27 23.04 -0.57
N ILE A 412 -13.63 22.25 -1.43
CA ILE A 412 -13.84 22.30 -2.89
C ILE A 412 -15.05 21.41 -3.25
N PRO A 413 -16.04 21.92 -3.99
CA PRO A 413 -17.12 21.08 -4.52
C PRO A 413 -16.55 20.03 -5.48
N MET A 414 -16.84 18.75 -5.23
CA MET A 414 -16.30 17.63 -6.03
C MET A 414 -17.08 17.35 -7.31
N ASP A 415 -18.33 17.84 -7.42
CA ASP A 415 -19.13 17.68 -8.63
C ASP A 415 -18.46 18.38 -9.82
N GLY A 416 -18.17 17.62 -10.87
CA GLY A 416 -17.44 18.10 -12.05
C GLY A 416 -15.98 18.52 -11.81
N PHE A 417 -15.43 18.35 -10.61
CA PHE A 417 -14.03 18.67 -10.32
C PHE A 417 -13.10 17.69 -11.04
N LEU A 418 -12.09 18.23 -11.73
CA LEU A 418 -11.03 17.47 -12.38
C LEU A 418 -9.74 17.71 -11.60
N ALA A 419 -9.09 16.64 -11.16
CA ALA A 419 -7.83 16.71 -10.45
C ALA A 419 -6.63 16.91 -11.40
N ILE A 420 -6.80 17.56 -12.55
CA ILE A 420 -5.73 17.82 -13.53
C ILE A 420 -4.98 19.08 -13.11
N LEU A 421 -3.65 19.02 -13.02
CA LEU A 421 -2.84 20.16 -12.56
C LEU A 421 -2.63 21.21 -13.68
N PRO A 422 -2.70 22.52 -13.34
CA PRO A 422 -3.13 23.06 -12.04
C PRO A 422 -4.65 22.93 -11.84
N MET A 423 -5.06 22.39 -10.68
CA MET A 423 -6.45 22.09 -10.32
C MET A 423 -7.25 23.33 -9.96
N THR A 424 -6.58 24.35 -9.43
CA THR A 424 -7.19 25.62 -9.00
C THR A 424 -6.29 26.79 -9.33
N GLU A 425 -6.85 28.01 -9.29
CA GLU A 425 -6.05 29.23 -9.47
C GLU A 425 -4.97 29.38 -8.39
N LEU A 426 -5.21 28.88 -7.16
CA LEU A 426 -4.21 28.91 -6.09
C LEU A 426 -2.99 28.04 -6.44
N GLU A 427 -3.21 26.85 -6.99
CA GLU A 427 -2.12 25.99 -7.46
C GLU A 427 -1.41 26.58 -8.67
N ALA A 428 -2.16 27.20 -9.59
CA ALA A 428 -1.59 27.95 -10.71
C ALA A 428 -0.72 29.13 -10.22
N ASP A 429 -1.08 29.78 -9.11
CA ASP A 429 -0.29 30.82 -8.44
C ASP A 429 1.05 30.29 -7.89
N ILE A 430 1.06 29.07 -7.35
CA ILE A 430 2.27 28.36 -6.89
C ILE A 430 3.21 28.10 -8.08
N PHE A 431 2.68 27.56 -9.18
CA PHE A 431 3.52 27.34 -10.37
C PHE A 431 3.93 28.66 -11.04
N ARG A 432 3.11 29.71 -11.05
CA ARG A 432 3.56 31.04 -11.51
C ARG A 432 4.74 31.57 -10.68
N LEU A 433 4.75 31.35 -9.37
CA LEU A 433 5.92 31.63 -8.52
C LEU A 433 7.13 30.77 -8.93
N GLN A 434 6.94 29.48 -9.20
CA GLN A 434 8.00 28.60 -9.73
C GLN A 434 8.64 29.18 -10.99
N ALA A 435 7.82 29.63 -11.94
CA ALA A 435 8.29 30.25 -13.19
C ALA A 435 9.11 31.52 -12.92
N GLU A 436 8.65 32.38 -12.01
CA GLU A 436 9.38 33.58 -11.58
C GLU A 436 10.76 33.24 -10.99
N VAL A 437 10.82 32.23 -10.13
CA VAL A 437 12.07 31.77 -9.52
C VAL A 437 13.03 31.22 -10.58
N TRP A 438 12.55 30.43 -11.55
CA TRP A 438 13.37 29.95 -12.66
C TRP A 438 13.96 31.08 -13.52
N ARG A 439 13.17 32.11 -13.81
CA ARG A 439 13.68 33.31 -14.52
C ARG A 439 14.74 34.04 -13.70
N ALA A 440 14.55 34.14 -12.38
CA ALA A 440 15.54 34.75 -11.48
C ALA A 440 16.85 33.94 -11.39
N GLN A 441 16.77 32.61 -11.55
CA GLN A 441 17.92 31.72 -11.70
C GLN A 441 18.60 31.84 -13.08
N GLY A 442 18.02 32.61 -14.02
CA GLY A 442 18.56 32.83 -15.36
C GLY A 442 18.31 31.67 -16.33
N LYS A 443 17.30 30.82 -16.05
CA LYS A 443 16.90 29.71 -16.91
C LYS A 443 16.13 30.23 -18.14
N ASP A 444 16.27 29.53 -19.27
CA ASP A 444 15.55 29.85 -20.50
C ASP A 444 14.03 29.72 -20.32
N GLU A 445 13.25 30.57 -21.00
CA GLU A 445 11.79 30.62 -20.88
C GLU A 445 11.11 29.29 -21.25
N VAL A 446 11.63 28.59 -22.26
CA VAL A 446 11.14 27.27 -22.67
C VAL A 446 12.33 26.35 -22.84
N ARG A 447 12.26 25.18 -22.20
CA ARG A 447 13.31 24.16 -22.25
C ARG A 447 12.74 22.86 -22.75
N LEU A 448 13.45 22.24 -23.68
CA LEU A 448 13.12 20.93 -24.26
C LEU A 448 14.19 19.93 -23.80
N TRP A 449 13.74 18.83 -23.22
CA TRP A 449 14.60 17.79 -22.66
C TRP A 449 13.83 16.46 -22.62
N ASP A 450 14.46 15.36 -22.30
CA ASP A 450 13.84 14.03 -22.26
C ASP A 450 14.30 13.21 -21.05
N ILE A 451 13.51 12.19 -20.74
CA ILE A 451 13.77 11.10 -19.78
C ILE A 451 13.18 9.83 -20.37
N HIS A 452 13.40 8.67 -19.75
CA HIS A 452 12.75 7.45 -20.24
C HIS A 452 11.22 7.56 -20.08
N ARG A 453 10.45 7.05 -21.04
CA ARG A 453 8.96 7.14 -21.02
C ARG A 453 8.30 6.57 -19.77
N TRP A 454 8.96 5.60 -19.14
CA TRP A 454 8.51 4.98 -17.89
C TRP A 454 9.00 5.66 -16.62
N ASP A 455 9.90 6.64 -16.70
CA ASP A 455 10.33 7.37 -15.51
C ASP A 455 9.19 8.25 -14.96
N PRO A 456 9.11 8.41 -13.63
CA PRO A 456 8.18 9.36 -13.03
C PRO A 456 8.58 10.77 -13.44
N LEU A 457 7.59 11.64 -13.60
CA LEU A 457 7.79 13.06 -13.87
C LEU A 457 7.06 13.87 -12.82
N ALA A 458 7.79 14.73 -12.09
CA ALA A 458 7.19 15.70 -11.18
C ALA A 458 6.75 16.98 -11.94
N PRO A 459 5.69 17.69 -11.50
CA PRO A 459 5.11 18.82 -12.24
C PRO A 459 6.10 19.97 -12.44
N SER A 460 7.01 20.19 -11.49
CA SER A 460 8.08 21.19 -11.57
C SER A 460 9.46 20.58 -11.87
N GLN A 461 9.54 19.33 -12.33
CA GLN A 461 10.83 18.71 -12.65
C GLN A 461 11.53 19.43 -13.81
N GLU A 462 12.85 19.48 -13.74
CA GLU A 462 13.71 20.17 -14.69
C GLU A 462 14.80 19.24 -15.24
N PRO A 463 15.40 19.57 -16.40
CA PRO A 463 16.52 18.80 -16.92
C PRO A 463 17.69 18.80 -15.94
N GLU A 464 18.24 17.61 -15.68
CA GLU A 464 19.45 17.45 -14.88
C GLU A 464 20.67 18.05 -15.59
N GLY A 465 21.68 18.44 -14.81
CA GLY A 465 22.93 18.99 -15.36
C GLY A 465 23.63 17.99 -16.27
N GLY A 466 23.72 18.32 -17.57
CA GLY A 466 24.33 17.43 -18.59
C GLY A 466 23.33 16.63 -19.42
N SER A 467 22.02 16.84 -19.23
CA SER A 467 20.98 16.30 -20.11
C SER A 467 21.24 16.67 -21.58
N GLY A 468 21.02 15.70 -22.48
CA GLY A 468 21.11 15.92 -23.92
C GLY A 468 20.04 16.88 -24.43
N ALA A 469 20.13 17.24 -25.72
CA ALA A 469 19.01 17.89 -26.37
C ALA A 469 17.88 16.88 -26.56
N ALA A 470 16.64 17.28 -26.28
CA ALA A 470 15.46 16.43 -26.49
C ALA A 470 15.45 15.79 -27.88
N ALA A 471 15.21 14.49 -27.94
CA ALA A 471 14.97 13.74 -29.16
C ALA A 471 13.86 12.71 -28.93
N VAL A 472 13.32 12.18 -30.03
CA VAL A 472 12.37 11.06 -30.02
C VAL A 472 12.97 9.97 -30.88
N GLU A 473 13.28 8.83 -30.27
CA GLU A 473 13.90 7.69 -30.95
C GLU A 473 13.06 6.41 -30.79
N VAL A 474 12.43 5.98 -31.88
CA VAL A 474 11.56 4.80 -31.87
C VAL A 474 12.15 3.71 -32.77
N THR A 475 12.33 2.51 -32.22
CA THR A 475 12.83 1.33 -32.94
C THR A 475 11.85 0.18 -32.81
N MET A 476 11.34 -0.31 -33.94
CA MET A 476 10.18 -1.22 -33.99
C MET A 476 10.11 -2.07 -35.26
N MET A 477 9.14 -3.00 -35.30
CA MET A 477 8.69 -3.72 -36.48
C MET A 477 7.57 -2.97 -37.22
N GLN A 478 7.24 -3.41 -38.44
CA GLN A 478 5.97 -3.05 -39.07
C GLN A 478 4.79 -3.60 -38.26
N ASN A 479 3.63 -2.95 -38.33
CA ASN A 479 2.40 -3.39 -37.64
C ASN A 479 2.47 -3.41 -36.10
N GLU A 480 3.46 -2.76 -35.51
CA GLU A 480 3.68 -2.70 -34.06
C GLU A 480 3.22 -1.37 -33.44
N HIS A 481 3.09 -1.33 -32.11
CA HIS A 481 2.97 -0.09 -31.34
C HIS A 481 4.23 0.17 -30.51
N ARG A 482 4.77 1.37 -30.59
CA ARG A 482 5.85 1.87 -29.72
C ARG A 482 5.68 3.35 -29.49
N ALA A 483 6.29 3.87 -28.44
CA ALA A 483 6.33 5.29 -28.19
C ALA A 483 7.67 5.72 -27.64
N ASP A 484 7.90 7.02 -27.70
CA ASP A 484 8.95 7.70 -26.96
C ASP A 484 8.45 9.10 -26.55
N VAL A 485 9.17 9.77 -25.66
CA VAL A 485 8.71 10.99 -25.00
C VAL A 485 9.74 12.11 -25.09
N PHE A 486 9.26 13.35 -25.01
CA PHE A 486 10.08 14.49 -24.62
C PHE A 486 9.26 15.41 -23.71
N ASN A 487 9.94 16.26 -22.97
CA ASN A 487 9.40 17.15 -21.96
C ASN A 487 9.57 18.62 -22.38
N ILE A 488 8.58 19.44 -22.03
CA ILE A 488 8.60 20.88 -22.23
C ILE A 488 8.39 21.58 -20.90
N THR A 489 9.40 22.32 -20.44
CA THR A 489 9.32 23.13 -19.22
C THR A 489 9.05 24.59 -19.58
N ASN A 490 8.01 25.19 -18.99
CA ASN A 490 7.63 26.59 -19.21
C ASN A 490 8.02 27.48 -18.02
N ALA A 491 9.09 28.26 -18.18
CA ALA A 491 9.50 29.28 -17.23
C ALA A 491 9.02 30.69 -17.63
N SER A 492 8.06 30.83 -18.55
CA SER A 492 7.54 32.14 -18.94
C SER A 492 6.51 32.68 -17.93
N GLU A 493 6.15 33.96 -18.04
CA GLU A 493 5.17 34.62 -17.14
C GLU A 493 3.71 34.14 -17.35
N ARG A 494 3.47 33.26 -18.32
CA ARG A 494 2.12 32.86 -18.75
C ARG A 494 2.08 31.42 -19.22
N ASP A 495 0.89 30.85 -19.25
CA ASP A 495 0.67 29.55 -19.87
C ASP A 495 0.97 29.63 -21.37
N LEU A 496 1.55 28.56 -21.90
CA LEU A 496 1.91 28.44 -23.30
C LEU A 496 1.02 27.42 -23.99
N ARG A 497 0.27 27.90 -24.98
CA ARG A 497 -0.34 27.03 -26.00
C ARG A 497 0.64 26.81 -27.13
N LEU A 498 1.13 25.59 -27.26
CA LEU A 498 2.14 25.21 -28.24
C LEU A 498 1.50 24.48 -29.42
N ARG A 499 2.02 24.76 -30.62
CA ARG A 499 1.67 24.06 -31.86
C ARG A 499 2.81 23.13 -32.23
N LEU A 500 2.51 21.85 -32.37
CA LEU A 500 3.46 20.80 -32.70
C LEU A 500 3.17 20.30 -34.12
N THR A 501 4.11 20.49 -35.05
CA THR A 501 3.96 20.08 -36.45
C THR A 501 4.99 19.01 -36.78
N VAL A 502 4.54 17.84 -37.24
CA VAL A 502 5.44 16.78 -37.67
C VAL A 502 5.99 17.11 -39.05
N THR A 503 7.29 16.93 -39.25
CA THR A 503 7.99 17.23 -40.50
C THR A 503 8.99 16.13 -40.84
N GLY A 504 9.34 15.98 -42.13
CA GLY A 504 10.38 15.05 -42.61
C GLY A 504 9.98 13.56 -42.63
N LEU A 505 9.03 13.13 -41.80
CA LEU A 505 8.57 11.74 -41.76
C LEU A 505 7.57 11.40 -42.90
N PRO A 506 7.46 10.14 -43.33
CA PRO A 506 6.48 9.73 -44.31
C PRO A 506 5.03 10.02 -43.87
N GLY A 507 4.26 10.67 -44.75
CA GLY A 507 2.89 11.10 -44.42
C GLY A 507 2.79 12.39 -43.60
N ALA A 508 3.92 12.99 -43.20
CA ALA A 508 3.91 14.30 -42.53
C ALA A 508 3.25 15.39 -43.40
N PRO A 509 2.58 16.38 -42.79
CA PRO A 509 2.46 16.61 -41.34
C PRO A 509 1.39 15.74 -40.65
N ASN A 510 0.59 15.00 -41.42
CA ASN A 510 -0.60 14.30 -40.95
C ASN A 510 -0.44 12.78 -41.10
N ALA A 511 0.65 12.22 -40.57
CA ALA A 511 0.87 10.78 -40.60
C ALA A 511 -0.22 10.06 -39.77
N GLU A 512 -1.00 9.19 -40.41
CA GLU A 512 -2.11 8.47 -39.76
C GLU A 512 -1.64 7.48 -38.68
N TRP A 513 -0.39 7.03 -38.79
CA TRP A 513 0.26 6.11 -37.86
C TRP A 513 0.93 6.82 -36.67
N LEU A 514 0.87 8.15 -36.57
CA LEU A 514 1.47 8.91 -35.47
C LEU A 514 0.41 9.70 -34.71
N ALA A 515 0.40 9.54 -33.38
CA ALA A 515 -0.40 10.35 -32.47
C ALA A 515 0.48 11.08 -31.46
N ILE A 516 0.10 12.32 -31.12
CA ILE A 516 0.71 13.07 -30.03
C ILE A 516 -0.29 13.08 -28.88
N HIS A 517 0.18 12.71 -27.68
CA HIS A 517 -0.59 12.77 -26.45
C HIS A 517 0.00 13.83 -25.52
N GLU A 518 -0.88 14.60 -24.88
CA GLU A 518 -0.50 15.56 -23.83
C GLU A 518 -0.56 14.84 -22.49
N VAL A 519 0.59 14.51 -21.91
CA VAL A 519 0.63 13.75 -20.65
C VAL A 519 0.13 14.63 -19.51
N GLN A 520 -1.03 14.29 -18.93
CA GLN A 520 -1.61 15.06 -17.84
C GLN A 520 -1.07 14.61 -16.49
N HIS A 521 -0.77 15.58 -15.64
CA HIS A 521 -0.59 15.37 -14.21
C HIS A 521 -1.96 15.33 -13.57
N VAL A 522 -2.30 14.21 -12.92
CA VAL A 522 -3.57 14.04 -12.22
C VAL A 522 -3.30 13.80 -10.74
N GLY A 523 -3.93 14.59 -9.87
CA GLY A 523 -3.89 14.42 -8.41
C GLY A 523 -4.56 13.11 -7.98
N THR A 524 -3.97 12.46 -6.99
CA THR A 524 -4.45 11.17 -6.46
C THR A 524 -4.75 11.26 -4.97
N ARG A 525 -5.56 10.33 -4.46
CA ARG A 525 -5.88 10.27 -3.01
C ARG A 525 -4.68 9.98 -2.11
N TRP A 526 -3.55 9.52 -2.66
CA TRP A 526 -2.32 9.21 -1.92
C TRP A 526 -1.32 10.38 -1.93
N PHE A 527 -1.86 11.61 -1.98
CA PHE A 527 -1.11 12.85 -1.80
C PHE A 527 -0.03 13.13 -2.85
N THR A 528 -0.12 12.50 -4.02
CA THR A 528 0.80 12.75 -5.13
C THR A 528 0.04 12.88 -6.44
N SER A 529 0.41 13.87 -7.24
CA SER A 529 0.06 13.86 -8.65
C SER A 529 0.92 12.85 -9.42
N VAL A 530 0.36 12.32 -10.51
CA VAL A 530 1.05 11.36 -11.39
C VAL A 530 0.93 11.79 -12.85
N ALA A 531 2.04 11.79 -13.57
CA ALA A 531 2.12 12.09 -15.01
C ALA A 531 1.90 10.82 -15.84
N ALA A 532 0.66 10.32 -15.86
CA ALA A 532 0.36 9.01 -16.44
C ALA A 532 -0.78 9.01 -17.46
N ALA A 533 -1.74 9.93 -17.36
CA ALA A 533 -2.87 10.00 -18.29
C ALA A 533 -2.40 10.44 -19.68
N LEU A 534 -2.87 9.75 -20.73
CA LEU A 534 -2.45 9.98 -22.12
C LEU A 534 -3.63 10.39 -23.01
N PRO A 535 -4.33 11.51 -22.75
CA PRO A 535 -5.29 12.03 -23.71
C PRO A 535 -4.59 12.40 -25.03
N VAL A 536 -5.22 12.09 -26.16
CA VAL A 536 -4.75 12.51 -27.47
C VAL A 536 -4.84 14.04 -27.56
N ALA A 537 -3.76 14.69 -27.99
CA ALA A 537 -3.72 16.14 -28.15
C ALA A 537 -4.71 16.61 -29.23
N ASP A 538 -5.28 17.81 -29.05
CA ASP A 538 -6.20 18.37 -30.03
C ASP A 538 -5.49 18.68 -31.35
N ARG A 539 -6.19 18.49 -32.48
CA ARG A 539 -5.70 18.89 -33.80
C ARG A 539 -6.29 20.21 -34.25
N SER A 540 -5.42 21.07 -34.78
CA SER A 540 -5.80 22.32 -35.44
C SER A 540 -5.10 22.44 -36.80
N GLY A 541 -5.80 21.97 -37.83
CA GLY A 541 -5.23 21.79 -39.17
C GLY A 541 -4.10 20.77 -39.15
N ASP A 542 -2.92 21.16 -39.61
CA ASP A 542 -1.75 20.30 -39.73
C ASP A 542 -0.89 20.23 -38.45
N ALA A 543 -1.36 20.79 -37.33
CA ALA A 543 -0.62 20.84 -36.08
C ALA A 543 -1.44 20.25 -34.93
N TRP A 544 -0.75 19.60 -34.01
CA TRP A 544 -1.24 19.24 -32.69
C TRP A 544 -1.12 20.43 -31.75
N GLN A 545 -1.99 20.51 -30.74
CA GLN A 545 -1.99 21.58 -29.76
C GLN A 545 -1.89 21.00 -28.36
N ILE A 546 -0.98 21.55 -27.57
CA ILE A 546 -0.81 21.21 -26.16
C ILE A 546 -0.69 22.47 -25.32
N ASP A 547 -1.08 22.38 -24.06
CA ASP A 547 -0.97 23.47 -23.09
C ASP A 547 0.11 23.16 -22.03
N VAL A 548 1.02 24.10 -21.81
CA VAL A 548 2.09 24.01 -20.81
C VAL A 548 1.93 25.18 -19.84
N PRO A 549 1.38 24.94 -18.63
CA PRO A 549 1.19 26.00 -17.64
C PRO A 549 2.50 26.65 -17.21
N ALA A 550 2.46 27.92 -16.82
CA ALA A 550 3.64 28.61 -16.29
C ALA A 550 4.16 27.92 -15.03
N GLY A 551 5.45 27.60 -15.01
CA GLY A 551 6.12 26.95 -13.88
C GLY A 551 5.97 25.44 -13.82
N MET A 552 5.42 24.85 -14.87
CA MET A 552 5.27 23.41 -14.99
C MET A 552 6.09 22.84 -16.15
N THR A 553 6.31 21.53 -16.07
CA THR A 553 6.77 20.68 -17.14
C THR A 553 5.60 19.82 -17.64
N ARG A 554 5.44 19.75 -18.96
CA ARG A 554 4.49 18.85 -19.62
C ARG A 554 5.26 17.86 -20.47
N GLN A 555 4.99 16.57 -20.31
CA GLN A 555 5.52 15.54 -21.19
C GLN A 555 4.63 15.39 -22.42
N VAL A 556 5.29 15.17 -23.55
CA VAL A 556 4.69 14.88 -24.84
C VAL A 556 4.99 13.43 -25.16
N TRP A 557 3.95 12.62 -25.29
CA TRP A 557 4.07 11.21 -25.64
C TRP A 557 3.80 11.03 -27.13
N VAL A 558 4.81 10.56 -27.86
CA VAL A 558 4.77 10.39 -29.31
C VAL A 558 4.55 8.91 -29.63
N ALA A 559 3.31 8.55 -29.92
CA ALA A 559 2.91 7.18 -30.20
C ALA A 559 3.02 6.88 -31.70
N ILE A 560 3.68 5.76 -32.03
CA ILE A 560 3.77 5.18 -33.37
C ILE A 560 2.90 3.92 -33.41
N ASN A 561 1.80 4.00 -34.17
CA ASN A 561 0.68 3.06 -34.17
C ASN A 561 0.59 2.29 -35.49
N ARG A 562 1.03 1.03 -35.48
CA ARG A 562 0.98 0.05 -36.58
C ARG A 562 1.38 0.62 -37.94
N PRO A 563 2.58 1.24 -38.07
CA PRO A 563 3.00 1.82 -39.33
C PRO A 563 3.07 0.73 -40.42
N GLN A 564 2.47 1.03 -41.57
CA GLN A 564 2.52 0.19 -42.77
C GLN A 564 3.52 0.81 -43.77
N MET A 565 4.80 0.78 -43.40
CA MET A 565 5.88 1.39 -44.17
C MET A 565 7.05 0.43 -44.35
N ASP A 566 7.83 0.64 -45.41
CA ASP A 566 9.01 -0.18 -45.68
C ASP A 566 10.02 -0.13 -44.54
N ALA A 567 10.85 -1.18 -44.44
CA ALA A 567 11.94 -1.19 -43.49
C ALA A 567 12.98 -0.10 -43.83
N GLY A 568 13.50 0.57 -42.80
CA GLY A 568 14.48 1.63 -42.96
C GLY A 568 14.53 2.56 -41.76
N THR A 569 15.46 3.52 -41.82
CA THR A 569 15.55 4.63 -40.87
C THR A 569 14.98 5.88 -41.51
N TYR A 570 14.01 6.48 -40.85
CA TYR A 570 13.35 7.72 -41.24
C TYR A 570 13.72 8.82 -40.24
N GLU A 571 14.15 9.96 -40.76
CA GLU A 571 14.53 11.12 -39.96
C GLU A 571 13.58 12.28 -40.27
N GLY A 572 13.12 12.93 -39.20
CA GLY A 572 12.24 14.07 -39.26
C GLY A 572 12.35 14.91 -37.99
N ALA A 573 11.36 15.76 -37.74
CA ALA A 573 11.29 16.56 -36.53
C ALA A 573 9.86 16.90 -36.15
N ILE A 574 9.63 17.14 -34.86
CA ILE A 574 8.45 17.84 -34.35
C ILE A 574 8.85 19.30 -34.15
N GLU A 575 8.31 20.17 -34.99
CA GLU A 575 8.48 21.61 -34.85
C GLU A 575 7.52 22.13 -33.78
N VAL A 576 8.07 22.69 -32.71
CA VAL A 576 7.35 23.24 -31.56
C VAL A 576 7.33 24.76 -31.65
N ARG A 577 6.15 25.36 -31.74
CA ARG A 577 5.99 26.82 -31.86
C ARG A 577 5.00 27.38 -30.86
N SER A 578 5.27 28.58 -30.35
CA SER A 578 4.30 29.38 -29.58
C SER A 578 3.89 30.63 -30.36
N ALA A 579 2.69 31.14 -30.08
CA ALA A 579 2.27 32.45 -30.61
C ALA A 579 3.15 33.61 -30.10
N ALA A 580 3.88 33.39 -29.00
CA ALA A 580 4.83 34.33 -28.42
C ALA A 580 6.15 34.45 -29.19
N GLY A 581 6.39 33.59 -30.18
CA GLY A 581 7.62 33.61 -30.99
C GLY A 581 8.67 32.56 -30.60
N PHE A 582 8.39 31.68 -29.63
CA PHE A 582 9.23 30.50 -29.40
C PHE A 582 9.12 29.54 -30.60
N SER A 583 10.25 29.00 -31.04
CA SER A 583 10.33 28.00 -32.11
C SER A 583 11.55 27.11 -31.88
N ALA A 584 11.37 25.81 -31.89
CA ALA A 584 12.44 24.82 -31.81
C ALA A 584 12.02 23.52 -32.49
N ASP A 585 13.00 22.74 -32.94
CA ASP A 585 12.79 21.42 -33.54
C ASP A 585 13.25 20.34 -32.56
N VAL A 586 12.38 19.36 -32.30
CA VAL A 586 12.73 18.11 -31.61
C VAL A 586 12.96 17.05 -32.68
N PRO A 587 14.20 16.55 -32.87
CA PRO A 587 14.49 15.51 -33.86
C PRO A 587 13.70 14.24 -33.60
N VAL A 588 13.20 13.61 -34.66
CA VAL A 588 12.54 12.30 -34.60
C VAL A 588 13.30 11.31 -35.48
N ARG A 589 13.70 10.18 -34.90
CA ARG A 589 14.31 9.05 -35.59
C ARG A 589 13.42 7.82 -35.42
N LEU A 590 12.86 7.33 -36.53
CA LEU A 590 12.07 6.10 -36.57
C LEU A 590 12.84 5.02 -37.34
N THR A 591 13.17 3.91 -36.67
CA THR A 591 13.78 2.74 -37.29
C THR A 591 12.76 1.61 -37.36
N VAL A 592 12.40 1.21 -38.59
CA VAL A 592 11.52 0.08 -38.87
C VAL A 592 12.35 -1.10 -39.38
N TYR A 593 12.38 -2.19 -38.62
CA TYR A 593 13.05 -3.43 -39.03
C TYR A 593 12.28 -4.17 -40.15
N PRO A 594 12.95 -5.02 -40.96
CA PRO A 594 12.33 -5.83 -42.01
C PRO A 594 11.55 -7.03 -41.45
N LEU A 595 10.83 -6.80 -40.35
CA LEU A 595 9.98 -7.74 -39.66
C LEU A 595 8.60 -7.11 -39.51
N ARG A 596 7.57 -7.96 -39.46
CA ARG A 596 6.19 -7.54 -39.20
C ARG A 596 5.70 -8.19 -37.93
N PHE A 597 5.23 -7.37 -36.99
CA PHE A 597 4.58 -7.84 -35.77
C PHE A 597 3.29 -8.60 -36.13
N PRO A 598 3.02 -9.77 -35.49
CA PRO A 598 1.85 -10.58 -35.82
C PRO A 598 0.54 -9.86 -35.50
N ASP A 599 -0.53 -10.22 -36.23
CA ASP A 599 -1.86 -9.63 -36.00
C ASP A 599 -2.51 -10.14 -34.71
N GLU A 600 -2.09 -11.32 -34.25
CA GLU A 600 -2.52 -11.96 -33.01
C GLU A 600 -1.30 -12.30 -32.15
N THR A 601 -1.39 -12.03 -30.85
CA THR A 601 -0.35 -12.32 -29.86
C THR A 601 -0.54 -13.72 -29.29
N THR A 602 0.53 -14.49 -29.07
CA THR A 602 0.47 -15.82 -28.47
C THR A 602 0.06 -15.80 -27.00
N LEU A 603 0.50 -14.81 -26.22
CA LEU A 603 0.16 -14.66 -24.80
C LEU A 603 -1.35 -14.41 -24.59
N ASN A 604 -1.95 -15.12 -23.62
CA ASN A 604 -3.30 -14.82 -23.14
C ASN A 604 -3.28 -13.66 -22.13
N VAL A 605 -4.08 -12.62 -22.35
CA VAL A 605 -4.11 -11.43 -21.50
C VAL A 605 -5.53 -11.16 -21.07
N GLY A 606 -5.71 -11.08 -19.75
CA GLY A 606 -7.01 -10.92 -19.14
C GLY A 606 -6.94 -10.16 -17.82
N GLY A 607 -7.96 -10.35 -17.01
CA GLY A 607 -8.30 -9.59 -15.83
C GLY A 607 -9.77 -9.21 -15.83
N TRP A 608 -10.34 -8.87 -14.67
CA TRP A 608 -11.78 -8.66 -14.61
C TRP A 608 -12.23 -7.52 -15.52
N THR A 609 -12.97 -7.89 -16.58
CA THR A 609 -13.62 -6.93 -17.48
C THR A 609 -15.07 -6.71 -17.08
N TYR A 610 -15.77 -7.78 -16.66
CA TYR A 610 -17.19 -7.83 -16.28
C TYR A 610 -18.14 -7.09 -17.24
N THR A 611 -17.73 -7.06 -18.50
CA THR A 611 -18.47 -6.49 -19.61
C THR A 611 -19.63 -7.37 -20.06
N ASN A 612 -19.95 -8.47 -19.36
CA ASN A 612 -21.23 -9.17 -19.51
C ASN A 612 -22.38 -8.37 -18.86
N THR A 613 -22.07 -7.57 -17.84
CA THR A 613 -23.04 -6.67 -17.18
C THR A 613 -23.13 -5.32 -17.88
N GLU A 614 -24.27 -4.63 -17.76
CA GLU A 614 -24.41 -3.26 -18.30
C GLU A 614 -23.68 -2.21 -17.48
N SER A 615 -23.47 -2.46 -16.18
CA SER A 615 -22.67 -1.62 -15.31
C SER A 615 -22.04 -2.44 -14.19
N MET A 616 -20.73 -2.24 -14.00
CA MET A 616 -19.93 -2.85 -12.94
C MET A 616 -18.67 -2.00 -12.75
N TYR A 617 -18.36 -1.65 -11.50
CA TYR A 617 -17.29 -0.72 -11.18
C TYR A 617 -17.40 0.60 -11.97
N GLY A 618 -16.35 1.01 -12.68
CA GLY A 618 -16.34 2.17 -13.56
C GLY A 618 -16.88 1.90 -14.97
N VAL A 619 -17.24 0.65 -15.31
CA VAL A 619 -17.93 0.36 -16.57
C VAL A 619 -19.39 0.76 -16.45
N THR A 620 -19.83 1.64 -17.35
CA THR A 620 -21.19 2.16 -17.44
C THR A 620 -21.82 1.75 -18.77
N ARG A 621 -23.12 1.98 -18.93
CA ARG A 621 -23.80 1.73 -20.19
C ARG A 621 -23.24 2.58 -21.33
N GLU A 622 -22.83 3.81 -21.00
CA GLU A 622 -22.36 4.83 -21.92
C GLU A 622 -20.92 4.58 -22.37
N ASN A 623 -20.05 4.11 -21.47
CA ASN A 623 -18.63 3.88 -21.78
C ASN A 623 -18.29 2.44 -22.20
N ARG A 624 -19.16 1.45 -21.95
CA ARG A 624 -18.84 0.00 -22.10
C ARG A 624 -18.21 -0.36 -23.43
N MET A 625 -18.75 0.14 -24.55
CA MET A 625 -18.18 -0.16 -25.86
C MET A 625 -16.80 0.46 -26.07
N ALA A 626 -16.59 1.69 -25.59
CA ALA A 626 -15.29 2.36 -25.66
C ALA A 626 -14.26 1.63 -24.78
N VAL A 627 -14.65 1.13 -23.60
CA VAL A 627 -13.79 0.30 -22.76
C VAL A 627 -13.41 -1.01 -23.47
N ILE A 628 -14.37 -1.70 -24.10
CA ILE A 628 -14.08 -2.95 -24.84
C ILE A 628 -13.13 -2.69 -26.02
N GLU A 629 -13.39 -1.65 -26.82
CA GLU A 629 -12.50 -1.27 -27.94
C GLU A 629 -11.10 -0.93 -27.44
N HIS A 630 -11.00 -0.13 -26.37
CA HIS A 630 -9.75 0.18 -25.70
C HIS A 630 -9.00 -1.08 -25.27
N LEU A 631 -9.66 -2.06 -24.65
CA LEU A 631 -9.00 -3.31 -24.22
C LEU A 631 -8.56 -4.17 -25.42
N HIS A 632 -9.36 -4.28 -26.48
CA HIS A 632 -8.96 -4.97 -27.71
C HIS A 632 -7.72 -4.34 -28.37
N GLU A 633 -7.66 -3.01 -28.43
CA GLU A 633 -6.50 -2.28 -28.96
C GLU A 633 -5.21 -2.51 -28.15
N HIS A 634 -5.32 -2.98 -26.91
CA HIS A 634 -4.20 -3.33 -26.04
C HIS A 634 -3.99 -4.84 -25.90
N TYR A 635 -4.50 -5.63 -26.86
CA TYR A 635 -4.33 -7.08 -26.96
C TYR A 635 -4.93 -7.89 -25.81
N VAL A 636 -5.94 -7.36 -25.10
CA VAL A 636 -6.73 -8.17 -24.17
C VAL A 636 -7.58 -9.16 -24.97
N ASN A 637 -7.34 -10.46 -24.76
CA ASN A 637 -7.89 -11.55 -25.56
C ASN A 637 -8.47 -12.70 -24.69
N ALA A 638 -8.45 -12.55 -23.37
CA ALA A 638 -9.04 -13.44 -22.38
C ALA A 638 -9.97 -12.65 -21.43
N PRO A 639 -11.09 -12.08 -21.92
CA PRO A 639 -12.03 -11.32 -21.10
C PRO A 639 -12.69 -12.20 -20.02
N TRP A 640 -13.12 -11.53 -18.95
CA TRP A 640 -13.77 -12.15 -17.81
C TRP A 640 -15.23 -11.73 -17.67
N ALA A 641 -16.12 -12.69 -17.44
CA ALA A 641 -17.52 -12.48 -17.07
C ALA A 641 -17.79 -12.91 -15.62
N THR A 642 -18.85 -12.34 -15.04
CA THR A 642 -19.36 -12.76 -13.73
C THR A 642 -20.15 -14.07 -13.83
N SER A 643 -20.41 -14.71 -12.68
CA SER A 643 -21.20 -15.95 -12.58
C SER A 643 -22.60 -15.84 -13.16
N SER A 644 -23.17 -14.62 -13.27
CA SER A 644 -24.48 -14.41 -13.89
C SER A 644 -24.52 -14.70 -15.38
N SER A 645 -23.36 -14.84 -16.04
CA SER A 645 -23.27 -15.30 -17.42
C SER A 645 -23.58 -16.79 -17.58
N MET A 646 -23.35 -17.59 -16.54
CA MET A 646 -23.51 -19.05 -16.57
C MET A 646 -24.46 -19.58 -15.48
N PRO A 647 -25.77 -19.26 -15.55
CA PRO A 647 -26.71 -19.72 -14.54
C PRO A 647 -26.83 -21.27 -14.51
N ALA A 648 -27.43 -21.78 -13.45
CA ALA A 648 -27.81 -23.19 -13.36
C ALA A 648 -29.08 -23.48 -14.18
N GLY A 649 -29.23 -24.74 -14.60
CA GLY A 649 -30.50 -25.27 -15.09
C GLY A 649 -31.40 -25.76 -13.95
N GLN A 650 -32.49 -26.44 -14.29
CA GLN A 650 -33.29 -27.21 -13.33
C GLN A 650 -32.94 -28.70 -13.43
N PHE A 651 -32.96 -29.40 -12.30
CA PHE A 651 -32.58 -30.80 -12.20
C PHE A 651 -33.63 -31.63 -11.46
N ASP A 652 -33.69 -32.93 -11.75
CA ASP A 652 -34.40 -33.89 -10.90
C ASP A 652 -33.59 -34.29 -9.65
N ASP A 653 -34.13 -35.24 -8.88
CA ASP A 653 -33.52 -35.73 -7.63
C ASP A 653 -32.26 -36.59 -7.90
N GLU A 654 -32.16 -37.17 -9.09
CA GLU A 654 -31.01 -37.97 -9.56
C GLU A 654 -29.89 -37.12 -10.19
N GLY A 655 -30.18 -35.86 -10.51
CA GLY A 655 -29.24 -34.90 -11.08
C GLY A 655 -29.28 -34.78 -12.60
N ASN A 656 -30.30 -35.32 -13.26
CA ASN A 656 -30.51 -35.10 -14.70
C ASN A 656 -31.10 -33.72 -14.94
N MET A 657 -30.64 -33.04 -15.98
CA MET A 657 -31.14 -31.71 -16.37
C MET A 657 -32.55 -31.80 -16.97
N LEU A 658 -33.50 -31.10 -16.35
CA LEU A 658 -34.91 -30.97 -16.78
C LEU A 658 -35.14 -29.74 -17.66
N GLU A 659 -34.52 -28.62 -17.30
CA GLU A 659 -34.57 -27.37 -18.05
C GLU A 659 -33.15 -26.82 -18.19
N ALA A 660 -32.80 -26.43 -19.41
CA ALA A 660 -31.48 -25.88 -19.73
C ALA A 660 -31.26 -24.50 -19.08
N PRO A 661 -30.00 -24.13 -18.75
CA PRO A 661 -29.63 -22.76 -18.40
C PRO A 661 -30.06 -21.73 -19.45
N ASP A 662 -30.34 -20.49 -19.01
CA ASP A 662 -30.51 -19.35 -19.92
C ASP A 662 -29.15 -18.85 -20.42
N THR A 663 -28.94 -18.90 -21.74
CA THR A 663 -27.67 -18.52 -22.38
C THR A 663 -27.60 -17.06 -22.80
N THR A 664 -28.69 -16.30 -22.67
CA THR A 664 -28.82 -14.96 -23.25
C THR A 664 -27.69 -14.01 -22.83
N ASN A 665 -27.29 -14.04 -21.55
CA ASN A 665 -26.22 -13.19 -21.03
C ASN A 665 -24.85 -13.61 -21.58
N PHE A 666 -24.56 -14.91 -21.60
CA PHE A 666 -23.32 -15.46 -22.16
C PHE A 666 -23.18 -15.12 -23.65
N ASP A 667 -24.24 -15.33 -24.44
CA ASP A 667 -24.25 -15.09 -25.89
C ASP A 667 -24.02 -13.61 -26.21
N ALA A 668 -24.66 -12.72 -25.45
CA ALA A 668 -24.46 -11.28 -25.59
C ALA A 668 -23.03 -10.86 -25.25
N TRP A 669 -22.43 -11.46 -24.23
CA TRP A 669 -21.05 -11.19 -23.85
C TRP A 669 -20.04 -11.72 -24.87
N VAL A 670 -20.18 -12.96 -25.33
CA VAL A 670 -19.32 -13.55 -26.38
C VAL A 670 -19.35 -12.69 -27.66
N ALA A 671 -20.54 -12.18 -28.03
CA ALA A 671 -20.69 -11.31 -29.20
C ALA A 671 -19.94 -9.96 -29.07
N LEU A 672 -19.69 -9.48 -27.85
CA LEU A 672 -18.89 -8.26 -27.61
C LEU A 672 -17.39 -8.50 -27.77
N TRP A 673 -16.95 -9.75 -27.66
CA TRP A 673 -15.55 -10.16 -27.68
C TRP A 673 -15.28 -11.17 -28.80
N PRO A 674 -15.44 -10.76 -30.08
CA PRO A 674 -15.24 -11.66 -31.19
C PRO A 674 -13.75 -12.05 -31.30
N ASN A 675 -13.50 -13.34 -31.56
CA ASN A 675 -12.15 -13.90 -31.72
C ASN A 675 -11.27 -13.85 -30.47
N SER A 676 -11.85 -13.68 -29.28
CA SER A 676 -11.10 -13.90 -28.03
C SER A 676 -10.55 -15.32 -27.99
N LYS A 677 -9.34 -15.45 -27.46
CA LYS A 677 -8.68 -16.75 -27.30
C LYS A 677 -9.34 -17.58 -26.22
N MET A 678 -9.69 -16.93 -25.12
CA MET A 678 -10.37 -17.51 -23.97
C MET A 678 -11.58 -16.66 -23.59
N TYR A 679 -12.58 -17.30 -23.00
CA TYR A 679 -13.74 -16.72 -22.34
C TYR A 679 -13.71 -17.21 -20.90
N LEU A 680 -13.30 -16.36 -19.97
CA LEU A 680 -13.11 -16.72 -18.58
C LEU A 680 -14.32 -16.31 -17.74
N VAL A 681 -14.77 -17.19 -16.84
CA VAL A 681 -15.93 -16.92 -15.98
C VAL A 681 -15.58 -17.19 -14.52
N TYR A 682 -15.75 -16.16 -13.67
CA TYR A 682 -15.76 -16.38 -12.22
C TYR A 682 -17.10 -16.97 -11.81
N SER A 683 -17.10 -18.27 -11.54
CA SER A 683 -18.30 -19.07 -11.26
C SER A 683 -18.82 -18.88 -9.84
N SER A 684 -17.97 -18.45 -8.90
CA SER A 684 -18.31 -18.18 -7.49
C SER A 684 -19.08 -19.34 -6.83
N VAL A 685 -18.48 -20.53 -6.88
CA VAL A 685 -19.12 -21.76 -6.42
C VAL A 685 -19.00 -21.93 -4.91
N GLY A 686 -19.85 -22.79 -4.34
CA GLY A 686 -19.81 -23.16 -2.92
C GLY A 686 -19.88 -24.67 -2.72
N THR A 687 -20.11 -25.09 -1.47
CA THR A 687 -20.14 -26.51 -1.05
C THR A 687 -21.36 -27.30 -1.54
N SER A 688 -22.22 -26.69 -2.36
CA SER A 688 -23.42 -27.33 -2.91
C SER A 688 -23.83 -26.73 -4.24
N PHE A 689 -24.55 -27.51 -5.05
CA PHE A 689 -25.07 -27.10 -6.35
C PHE A 689 -26.46 -27.72 -6.59
N GLY A 690 -27.43 -26.90 -7.01
CA GLY A 690 -28.80 -27.36 -7.24
C GLY A 690 -29.43 -28.09 -6.04
N GLY A 691 -29.07 -27.68 -4.82
CA GLY A 691 -29.51 -28.28 -3.55
C GLY A 691 -28.76 -29.55 -3.10
N ALA A 692 -27.84 -30.09 -3.91
CA ALA A 692 -27.03 -31.25 -3.55
C ALA A 692 -25.69 -30.82 -2.95
N GLN A 693 -25.25 -31.48 -1.87
CA GLN A 693 -23.97 -31.20 -1.19
C GLN A 693 -22.80 -31.88 -1.91
N MET A 694 -21.64 -31.22 -1.93
CA MET A 694 -20.41 -31.80 -2.46
C MET A 694 -20.06 -33.13 -1.77
N GLY A 695 -19.42 -34.04 -2.51
CA GLY A 695 -19.13 -35.41 -2.04
C GLY A 695 -20.30 -36.40 -2.19
N THR A 696 -21.42 -35.99 -2.78
CA THR A 696 -22.53 -36.88 -3.14
C THR A 696 -22.56 -37.16 -4.64
N GLU A 697 -23.07 -38.34 -5.04
CA GLU A 697 -23.23 -38.70 -6.45
C GLU A 697 -24.20 -37.75 -7.18
N VAL A 698 -25.27 -37.30 -6.50
CA VAL A 698 -26.23 -36.33 -7.04
C VAL A 698 -25.57 -34.99 -7.33
N PHE A 699 -24.64 -34.53 -6.48
CA PHE A 699 -23.87 -33.32 -6.75
C PHE A 699 -23.01 -33.49 -8.01
N ASN A 700 -22.28 -34.60 -8.12
CA ASN A 700 -21.45 -34.90 -9.29
C ASN A 700 -22.28 -34.94 -10.58
N ASN A 701 -23.46 -35.58 -10.54
CA ASN A 701 -24.37 -35.64 -11.69
C ASN A 701 -24.86 -34.24 -12.11
N LYS A 702 -25.25 -33.40 -11.14
CA LYS A 702 -25.74 -32.04 -11.43
C LYS A 702 -24.65 -31.14 -11.99
N VAL A 703 -23.46 -31.14 -11.40
CA VAL A 703 -22.31 -30.36 -11.89
C VAL A 703 -21.88 -30.87 -13.26
N GLY A 704 -21.80 -32.19 -13.45
CA GLY A 704 -21.44 -32.80 -14.74
C GLY A 704 -22.43 -32.44 -15.84
N ALA A 705 -23.74 -32.55 -15.60
CA ALA A 705 -24.76 -32.16 -16.58
C ALA A 705 -24.73 -30.65 -16.90
N TRP A 706 -24.41 -29.80 -15.92
CA TRP A 706 -24.19 -28.37 -16.15
C TRP A 706 -22.96 -28.11 -17.01
N ALA A 707 -21.85 -28.79 -16.73
CA ALA A 707 -20.60 -28.68 -17.49
C ALA A 707 -20.76 -29.16 -18.95
N GLU A 708 -21.39 -30.33 -19.15
CA GLU A 708 -21.70 -30.87 -20.48
C GLU A 708 -22.56 -29.90 -21.31
N PHE A 709 -23.57 -29.27 -20.67
CA PHE A 709 -24.40 -28.27 -21.34
C PHE A 709 -23.56 -27.09 -21.84
N TRP A 710 -22.71 -26.50 -21.00
CA TRP A 710 -21.91 -25.34 -21.39
C TRP A 710 -20.81 -25.66 -22.41
N ALA A 711 -20.19 -26.84 -22.31
CA ALA A 711 -19.28 -27.33 -23.34
C ALA A 711 -19.99 -27.46 -24.70
N GLY A 712 -21.16 -28.09 -24.73
CA GLY A 712 -21.97 -28.20 -25.95
C GLY A 712 -22.49 -26.83 -26.45
N HIS A 713 -22.74 -25.89 -25.54
CA HIS A 713 -23.15 -24.53 -25.91
C HIS A 713 -22.02 -23.76 -26.60
N MET A 714 -20.79 -23.87 -26.13
CA MET A 714 -19.59 -23.33 -26.80
C MET A 714 -19.49 -23.85 -28.25
N GLU A 715 -19.66 -25.16 -28.47
CA GLU A 715 -19.68 -25.75 -29.81
C GLU A 715 -20.82 -25.20 -30.68
N SER A 716 -21.99 -24.97 -30.08
CA SER A 716 -23.15 -24.41 -30.79
C SER A 716 -22.91 -22.96 -31.27
N LEU A 717 -22.05 -22.22 -30.57
CA LEU A 717 -21.57 -20.89 -30.97
C LEU A 717 -20.42 -20.96 -31.99
N GLY A 718 -19.95 -22.15 -32.34
CA GLY A 718 -18.80 -22.36 -33.23
C GLY A 718 -17.44 -22.16 -32.56
N LEU A 719 -17.41 -22.16 -31.22
CA LEU A 719 -16.20 -22.08 -30.41
C LEU A 719 -15.78 -23.47 -29.94
N ARG A 720 -14.54 -23.60 -29.45
CA ARG A 720 -14.09 -24.85 -28.81
C ARG A 720 -14.42 -24.80 -27.31
N PRO A 721 -14.79 -25.93 -26.68
CA PRO A 721 -14.98 -25.99 -25.23
C PRO A 721 -13.74 -25.54 -24.44
N ASP A 722 -12.53 -25.84 -24.94
CA ASP A 722 -11.24 -25.45 -24.33
C ASP A 722 -10.98 -23.95 -24.30
N GLN A 723 -11.84 -23.14 -24.94
CA GLN A 723 -11.80 -21.69 -24.82
C GLN A 723 -12.58 -21.18 -23.60
N LEU A 724 -13.36 -22.03 -22.92
CA LEU A 724 -14.11 -21.64 -21.73
C LEU A 724 -13.33 -22.05 -20.47
N GLY A 725 -12.81 -21.05 -19.76
CA GLY A 725 -12.12 -21.24 -18.48
C GLY A 725 -12.98 -20.86 -17.29
N LEU A 726 -12.93 -21.66 -16.24
CA LEU A 726 -13.75 -21.51 -15.04
C LEU A 726 -12.86 -21.25 -13.83
N LEU A 727 -13.03 -20.07 -13.21
CA LEU A 727 -12.56 -19.81 -11.85
C LEU A 727 -13.67 -20.19 -10.89
N LEU A 728 -13.48 -21.26 -10.12
CA LEU A 728 -14.49 -21.79 -9.24
C LEU A 728 -14.56 -20.97 -7.95
N VAL A 729 -13.42 -20.71 -7.33
CA VAL A 729 -13.30 -19.89 -6.12
C VAL A 729 -12.14 -18.90 -6.28
N ASP A 730 -12.39 -17.63 -6.04
CA ASP A 730 -11.40 -16.55 -6.12
C ASP A 730 -10.42 -16.58 -4.93
N GLU A 731 -9.12 -16.54 -5.22
CA GLU A 731 -8.01 -16.50 -4.26
C GLU A 731 -8.13 -17.50 -3.09
N PRO A 732 -8.29 -18.81 -3.34
CA PRO A 732 -8.50 -19.80 -2.28
C PRO A 732 -7.29 -19.88 -1.35
N HIS A 733 -7.56 -19.85 -0.05
CA HIS A 733 -6.55 -19.82 1.02
C HIS A 733 -6.95 -20.63 2.26
N THR A 734 -8.09 -21.33 2.22
CA THR A 734 -8.57 -22.19 3.31
C THR A 734 -8.81 -23.62 2.82
N GLN A 735 -8.66 -24.60 3.72
CA GLN A 735 -8.91 -26.02 3.40
C GLN A 735 -10.27 -26.23 2.72
N LEU A 736 -11.34 -25.63 3.24
CA LEU A 736 -12.69 -25.80 2.69
C LEU A 736 -12.80 -25.27 1.24
N GLN A 737 -12.12 -24.17 0.92
CA GLN A 737 -12.10 -23.63 -0.45
C GLN A 737 -11.38 -24.61 -1.41
N TYR A 738 -10.21 -25.12 -1.01
CA TYR A 738 -9.48 -26.10 -1.82
C TYR A 738 -10.27 -27.40 -2.04
N GLU A 739 -10.93 -27.92 -1.00
CA GLU A 739 -11.79 -29.10 -1.10
C GLU A 739 -13.03 -28.83 -1.98
N THR A 740 -13.58 -27.62 -1.92
CA THR A 740 -14.69 -27.19 -2.78
C THR A 740 -14.28 -27.20 -4.25
N ILE A 741 -13.15 -26.56 -4.58
CA ILE A 741 -12.60 -26.54 -5.95
C ILE A 741 -12.37 -27.97 -6.44
N THR A 742 -11.68 -28.80 -5.64
CA THR A 742 -11.39 -30.20 -5.98
C THR A 742 -12.65 -30.99 -6.31
N ALA A 743 -13.72 -30.84 -5.51
CA ALA A 743 -14.98 -31.55 -5.75
C ALA A 743 -15.66 -31.12 -7.05
N TRP A 744 -15.65 -29.82 -7.34
CA TRP A 744 -16.20 -29.26 -8.59
C TRP A 744 -15.36 -29.66 -9.80
N ALA A 745 -14.04 -29.46 -9.76
CA ALA A 745 -13.11 -29.77 -10.84
C ALA A 745 -13.21 -31.25 -11.26
N ARG A 746 -13.28 -32.18 -10.30
CA ARG A 746 -13.48 -33.62 -10.60
C ARG A 746 -14.80 -33.91 -11.30
N ALA A 747 -15.89 -33.29 -10.85
CA ALA A 747 -17.21 -33.51 -11.45
C ALA A 747 -17.28 -32.91 -12.87
N ILE A 748 -16.65 -31.75 -13.10
CA ILE A 748 -16.52 -31.13 -14.41
C ILE A 748 -15.67 -32.01 -15.32
N THR A 749 -14.45 -32.36 -14.92
CA THR A 749 -13.50 -33.16 -15.72
C THR A 749 -14.07 -34.53 -16.09
N ALA A 750 -14.85 -35.14 -15.20
CA ALA A 750 -15.47 -36.44 -15.47
C ALA A 750 -16.53 -36.39 -16.59
N ALA A 751 -17.19 -35.25 -16.80
CA ALA A 751 -18.31 -35.10 -17.72
C ALA A 751 -17.97 -34.27 -18.97
N ALA A 752 -17.19 -33.21 -18.81
CA ALA A 752 -16.76 -32.28 -19.84
C ALA A 752 -15.26 -31.95 -19.71
N PRO A 753 -14.37 -32.91 -20.00
CA PRO A 753 -12.91 -32.78 -19.81
C PRO A 753 -12.26 -31.70 -20.69
N ASP A 754 -12.96 -31.20 -21.70
CA ASP A 754 -12.44 -30.15 -22.58
C ASP A 754 -12.71 -28.73 -22.02
N LEU A 755 -13.43 -28.59 -20.90
CA LEU A 755 -13.52 -27.29 -20.20
C LEU A 755 -12.28 -27.06 -19.34
N VAL A 756 -11.81 -25.81 -19.29
CA VAL A 756 -10.58 -25.46 -18.57
C VAL A 756 -10.89 -25.08 -17.12
N ILE A 757 -10.30 -25.78 -16.16
CA ILE A 757 -10.26 -25.39 -14.75
C ILE A 757 -9.11 -24.40 -14.55
N TRP A 758 -9.45 -23.16 -14.24
CA TRP A 758 -8.51 -22.06 -14.05
C TRP A 758 -8.59 -21.58 -12.61
N GLU A 759 -7.49 -21.58 -11.86
CA GLU A 759 -7.50 -21.19 -10.44
C GLU A 759 -6.33 -20.29 -10.08
N ASP A 760 -6.54 -19.36 -9.15
CA ASP A 760 -5.56 -18.37 -8.67
C ASP A 760 -5.23 -18.51 -7.17
N PRO A 761 -4.69 -19.67 -6.74
CA PRO A 761 -4.57 -19.99 -5.33
C PRO A 761 -3.52 -19.19 -4.56
N GLN A 762 -3.83 -18.90 -3.29
CA GLN A 762 -2.94 -18.26 -2.32
C GLN A 762 -2.61 -19.16 -1.11
N PRO A 763 -1.89 -20.28 -1.30
CA PRO A 763 -1.64 -21.23 -0.23
C PRO A 763 -0.66 -20.70 0.82
N VAL A 764 -0.98 -20.86 2.10
CA VAL A 764 -0.07 -20.50 3.20
C VAL A 764 1.08 -21.50 3.30
N ASN A 765 0.77 -22.80 3.21
CA ASN A 765 1.71 -23.92 3.29
C ASN A 765 1.40 -24.95 2.18
N PRO A 766 2.32 -25.87 1.85
CA PRO A 766 2.09 -26.98 0.92
C PRO A 766 1.28 -28.11 1.58
N ASP A 767 0.07 -27.80 2.05
CA ASP A 767 -0.79 -28.77 2.69
C ASP A 767 -1.40 -29.76 1.67
N PRO A 768 -1.78 -30.99 2.07
CA PRO A 768 -2.25 -32.02 1.12
C PRO A 768 -3.46 -31.61 0.27
N TRP A 769 -4.37 -30.78 0.80
CA TRP A 769 -5.52 -30.28 0.04
C TRP A 769 -5.13 -29.23 -1.01
N VAL A 770 -4.01 -28.52 -0.82
CA VAL A 770 -3.46 -27.62 -1.83
C VAL A 770 -2.91 -28.45 -2.98
N GLU A 771 -2.11 -29.46 -2.66
CA GLU A 771 -1.54 -30.38 -3.63
C GLU A 771 -2.63 -31.09 -4.46
N GLU A 772 -3.67 -31.56 -3.79
CA GLU A 772 -4.82 -32.21 -4.43
C GLU A 772 -5.56 -31.25 -5.37
N MET A 773 -5.84 -30.02 -4.95
CA MET A 773 -6.51 -29.04 -5.82
C MET A 773 -5.63 -28.67 -7.03
N PHE A 774 -4.33 -28.46 -6.81
CA PHE A 774 -3.39 -28.10 -7.89
C PHE A 774 -3.30 -29.20 -8.96
N ALA A 775 -3.48 -30.46 -8.59
CA ALA A 775 -3.47 -31.59 -9.51
C ALA A 775 -4.74 -31.67 -10.39
N GLU A 776 -5.83 -30.98 -10.03
CA GLU A 776 -7.09 -30.97 -10.76
C GLU A 776 -7.27 -29.70 -11.61
N ALA A 777 -6.36 -28.73 -11.51
CA ALA A 777 -6.40 -27.48 -12.26
C ALA A 777 -5.61 -27.58 -13.58
N ASP A 778 -6.21 -27.16 -14.69
CA ASP A 778 -5.55 -27.08 -15.99
C ASP A 778 -4.66 -25.84 -16.10
N VAL A 779 -5.08 -24.74 -15.46
CA VAL A 779 -4.33 -23.49 -15.39
C VAL A 779 -4.19 -23.04 -13.94
N LEU A 780 -2.95 -22.85 -13.51
CA LEU A 780 -2.62 -22.26 -12.21
C LEU A 780 -2.07 -20.84 -12.43
N ALA A 781 -2.72 -19.85 -11.83
CA ALA A 781 -2.36 -18.45 -11.92
C ALA A 781 -1.92 -17.91 -10.55
N PRO A 782 -0.68 -18.15 -10.09
CA PRO A 782 -0.19 -17.56 -8.85
C PRO A 782 -0.20 -16.02 -8.89
N LEU A 783 -0.46 -15.41 -7.73
CA LEU A 783 -0.22 -13.98 -7.53
C LEU A 783 1.27 -13.73 -7.68
N ARG A 784 1.67 -12.87 -8.62
CA ARG A 784 3.08 -12.61 -8.94
C ARG A 784 3.89 -12.21 -7.71
N ALA A 785 3.32 -11.39 -6.82
CA ALA A 785 3.95 -11.00 -5.55
C ALA A 785 4.30 -12.23 -4.69
N GLN A 786 3.38 -13.19 -4.57
CA GLN A 786 3.59 -14.41 -3.80
C GLN A 786 4.58 -15.35 -4.49
N TYR A 787 4.53 -15.45 -5.81
CA TYR A 787 5.52 -16.24 -6.55
C TYR A 787 6.95 -15.78 -6.28
N ILE A 788 7.16 -14.46 -6.19
CA ILE A 788 8.47 -13.85 -5.89
C ILE A 788 8.85 -14.06 -4.42
N THR A 789 7.92 -13.84 -3.49
CA THR A 789 8.25 -13.67 -2.06
C THR A 789 8.13 -14.96 -1.22
N LYS A 790 7.36 -15.96 -1.66
CA LYS A 790 7.21 -17.21 -0.92
C LYS A 790 8.51 -18.05 -0.94
N PRO A 791 8.68 -18.97 0.03
CA PRO A 791 9.77 -19.94 0.01
C PRO A 791 9.72 -20.85 -1.23
N ASP A 792 10.85 -21.48 -1.55
CA ASP A 792 11.06 -22.25 -2.79
C ASP A 792 10.01 -23.32 -3.06
N TRP A 793 9.43 -23.94 -2.02
CA TRP A 793 8.40 -24.96 -2.17
C TRP A 793 7.23 -24.53 -3.07
N PHE A 794 6.87 -23.24 -3.08
CA PHE A 794 5.75 -22.76 -3.88
C PHE A 794 6.09 -22.78 -5.38
N ARG A 795 7.32 -22.35 -5.71
CA ARG A 795 7.83 -22.40 -7.09
C ARG A 795 8.07 -23.83 -7.54
N ASP A 796 8.63 -24.68 -6.67
CA ASP A 796 8.87 -26.10 -6.97
C ASP A 796 7.56 -26.85 -7.26
N MET A 797 6.52 -26.62 -6.45
CA MET A 797 5.21 -27.24 -6.63
C MET A 797 4.53 -26.80 -7.93
N LEU A 798 4.60 -25.51 -8.27
CA LEU A 798 4.08 -25.00 -9.54
C LEU A 798 4.85 -25.56 -10.74
N ALA A 799 6.18 -25.66 -10.65
CA ALA A 799 7.02 -26.24 -11.69
C ALA A 799 6.74 -27.74 -11.90
N GLU A 800 6.47 -28.50 -10.82
CA GLU A 800 6.05 -29.89 -10.90
C GLU A 800 4.73 -30.04 -11.66
N ARG A 801 3.72 -29.24 -11.32
CA ARG A 801 2.41 -29.24 -12.03
C ARG A 801 2.55 -28.83 -13.49
N GLN A 802 3.40 -27.85 -13.78
CA GLN A 802 3.70 -27.46 -15.15
C GLN A 802 4.33 -28.62 -15.94
N ALA A 803 5.24 -29.39 -15.33
CA ALA A 803 5.85 -30.56 -15.97
C ALA A 803 4.85 -31.71 -16.22
N GLU A 804 3.76 -31.77 -15.44
CA GLU A 804 2.65 -32.72 -15.61
C GLU A 804 1.62 -32.29 -16.65
N GLY A 805 1.69 -31.06 -17.14
CA GLY A 805 0.86 -30.55 -18.24
C GLY A 805 0.00 -29.34 -17.91
N ALA A 806 -0.03 -28.87 -16.66
CA ALA A 806 -0.75 -27.65 -16.30
C ALA A 806 -0.09 -26.42 -16.95
N GLU A 807 -0.89 -25.44 -17.37
CA GLU A 807 -0.34 -24.14 -17.76
C GLU A 807 -0.13 -23.25 -16.54
N LEU A 808 0.95 -22.47 -16.58
CA LEU A 808 1.18 -21.41 -15.60
C LEU A 808 0.81 -20.06 -16.19
N TRP A 809 0.06 -19.29 -15.45
CA TRP A 809 -0.27 -17.90 -15.76
C TRP A 809 0.21 -17.02 -14.60
N PHE A 810 0.23 -15.71 -14.77
CA PHE A 810 0.36 -14.78 -13.64
C PHE A 810 -0.86 -13.91 -13.53
N TYR A 811 -1.15 -13.48 -12.30
CA TYR A 811 -1.95 -12.28 -12.08
C TYR A 811 -1.28 -11.33 -11.10
N SER A 812 -1.64 -10.06 -11.19
CA SER A 812 -1.28 -9.02 -10.22
C SER A 812 -2.53 -8.29 -9.73
N ALA A 813 -2.70 -8.22 -8.41
CA ALA A 813 -3.89 -7.68 -7.75
C ALA A 813 -3.60 -6.68 -6.62
N ASN A 814 -2.33 -6.28 -6.44
CA ASN A 814 -1.99 -5.21 -5.52
C ASN A 814 -2.59 -3.88 -6.02
N GLY A 815 -2.79 -2.91 -5.12
CA GLY A 815 -3.28 -1.59 -5.51
C GLY A 815 -3.04 -0.48 -4.49
N PRO A 816 -3.41 0.76 -4.86
CA PRO A 816 -4.09 1.12 -6.11
C PRO A 816 -3.15 1.24 -7.32
N ALA A 817 -3.69 1.34 -8.53
CA ALA A 817 -2.92 1.38 -9.77
C ALA A 817 -1.94 2.56 -9.85
N ARG A 818 -2.32 3.74 -9.33
CA ARG A 818 -1.53 4.98 -9.47
C ARG A 818 -0.24 5.02 -8.66
N THR A 819 -0.05 4.10 -7.72
CA THR A 819 1.18 4.03 -6.92
C THR A 819 2.25 3.15 -7.59
N PHE A 820 1.90 2.43 -8.66
CA PHE A 820 2.80 1.51 -9.30
C PHE A 820 3.61 2.12 -10.43
N ASP A 821 4.85 1.68 -10.52
CA ASP A 821 5.69 1.88 -11.68
C ASP A 821 5.15 1.10 -12.90
N PRO A 822 4.83 1.76 -14.03
CA PRO A 822 4.40 1.09 -15.25
C PRO A 822 5.37 -0.03 -15.70
N PHE A 823 6.67 0.21 -15.56
CA PHE A 823 7.71 -0.72 -15.97
C PHE A 823 7.70 -2.00 -15.11
N SER A 824 7.97 -1.89 -13.82
CA SER A 824 8.15 -3.07 -12.96
C SER A 824 6.86 -3.82 -12.63
N TYR A 825 5.72 -3.14 -12.48
CA TYR A 825 4.46 -3.81 -12.15
C TYR A 825 3.77 -4.43 -13.37
N TYR A 826 3.61 -3.66 -14.46
CA TYR A 826 2.76 -4.06 -15.59
C TYR A 826 3.53 -4.71 -16.74
N LEU A 827 4.68 -4.13 -17.13
CA LEU A 827 5.47 -4.60 -18.28
C LEU A 827 6.27 -5.85 -17.91
N LEU A 828 7.00 -5.84 -16.80
CA LEU A 828 7.87 -6.96 -16.40
C LEU A 828 7.10 -8.26 -16.10
N GLN A 829 5.81 -8.21 -15.80
CA GLN A 829 5.00 -9.42 -15.65
C GLN A 829 5.06 -10.33 -16.88
N LYS A 830 5.17 -9.77 -18.10
CA LYS A 830 5.23 -10.58 -19.33
C LYS A 830 6.60 -11.21 -19.54
N TRP A 831 7.66 -10.48 -19.21
CA TRP A 831 9.01 -11.03 -19.16
C TRP A 831 9.13 -12.16 -18.13
N HIS A 832 8.50 -11.99 -16.97
CA HIS A 832 8.44 -13.02 -15.93
C HIS A 832 7.63 -14.24 -16.41
N ALA A 833 6.45 -14.02 -17.00
CA ALA A 833 5.65 -15.09 -17.60
C ALA A 833 6.48 -15.87 -18.62
N TYR A 834 7.20 -15.20 -19.53
CA TYR A 834 8.06 -15.87 -20.51
C TYR A 834 9.14 -16.74 -19.84
N LYS A 835 9.86 -16.18 -18.85
CA LYS A 835 10.96 -16.86 -18.14
C LYS A 835 10.54 -18.22 -17.57
N ILE A 836 9.31 -18.32 -17.05
CA ILE A 836 8.80 -19.54 -16.43
C ILE A 836 7.95 -20.38 -17.38
N GLY A 837 7.94 -20.08 -18.69
CA GLY A 837 7.11 -20.77 -19.67
C GLY A 837 5.61 -20.52 -19.54
N GLY A 838 5.21 -19.48 -18.81
CA GLY A 838 3.84 -19.10 -18.58
C GLY A 838 3.12 -18.61 -19.86
N LYS A 839 1.81 -18.85 -19.91
CA LYS A 839 0.94 -18.66 -21.09
C LYS A 839 -0.13 -17.60 -20.93
N GLY A 840 -0.23 -16.99 -19.74
CA GLY A 840 -1.09 -15.84 -19.55
C GLY A 840 -0.65 -14.83 -18.49
N SER A 841 -1.20 -13.63 -18.61
CA SER A 841 -0.93 -12.47 -17.76
C SER A 841 -2.24 -11.73 -17.47
N ASN A 842 -2.71 -11.79 -16.22
CA ASN A 842 -3.94 -11.17 -15.76
C ASN A 842 -3.68 -10.03 -14.77
N PHE A 843 -4.70 -9.21 -14.58
CA PHE A 843 -4.74 -8.12 -13.62
C PHE A 843 -6.05 -8.16 -12.86
N TRP A 844 -6.08 -7.72 -11.59
CA TRP A 844 -7.30 -7.71 -10.76
C TRP A 844 -8.53 -7.26 -11.53
N ALA A 845 -8.53 -6.02 -12.06
CA ALA A 845 -9.64 -5.52 -12.83
C ALA A 845 -9.23 -4.38 -13.77
N PHE A 846 -9.77 -4.38 -14.98
CA PHE A 846 -9.63 -3.26 -15.91
C PHE A 846 -10.67 -2.16 -15.68
N GLY A 847 -11.82 -2.50 -15.08
CA GLY A 847 -12.93 -1.57 -14.84
C GLY A 847 -12.98 -0.98 -13.43
N ASP A 848 -12.17 -1.46 -12.48
CA ASP A 848 -12.24 -1.03 -11.07
C ASP A 848 -11.69 0.38 -10.84
N SER A 849 -12.58 1.37 -10.95
CA SER A 849 -12.26 2.79 -10.74
C SER A 849 -12.34 3.23 -9.28
N GLY A 850 -12.54 2.32 -8.32
CA GLY A 850 -12.72 2.69 -6.91
C GLY A 850 -14.02 3.47 -6.64
N GLY A 851 -15.00 3.37 -7.54
CA GLY A 851 -16.31 4.02 -7.43
C GLY A 851 -16.34 5.50 -7.84
N VAL A 852 -15.27 6.01 -8.44
CA VAL A 852 -15.18 7.42 -8.89
C VAL A 852 -14.68 7.52 -10.33
N SER A 853 -14.69 8.74 -10.88
CA SER A 853 -14.01 9.05 -12.14
C SER A 853 -12.49 8.96 -11.96
N GLY A 854 -11.79 8.34 -12.91
CA GLY A 854 -10.33 8.31 -12.92
C GLY A 854 -9.68 9.70 -13.01
N TRP A 855 -10.44 10.72 -13.43
CA TRP A 855 -9.98 12.12 -13.48
C TRP A 855 -10.08 12.85 -12.13
N ASN A 856 -10.70 12.24 -11.12
CA ASN A 856 -10.75 12.76 -9.76
C ASN A 856 -10.84 11.62 -8.74
N GLU A 857 -9.68 11.20 -8.24
CA GLU A 857 -9.58 10.07 -7.32
C GLU A 857 -9.71 10.47 -5.84
N TYR A 858 -9.73 11.76 -5.51
CA TYR A 858 -9.80 12.22 -4.12
C TYR A 858 -11.02 11.66 -3.35
N PRO A 859 -12.24 11.61 -3.94
CA PRO A 859 -13.42 11.07 -3.29
C PRO A 859 -13.50 9.53 -3.33
N ALA A 860 -12.51 8.84 -3.92
CA ALA A 860 -12.56 7.38 -4.04
C ALA A 860 -12.75 6.73 -2.67
N THR A 861 -13.44 5.60 -2.61
CA THR A 861 -13.49 4.79 -1.39
C THR A 861 -12.33 3.79 -1.35
N GLY A 862 -11.94 3.31 -0.17
CA GLY A 862 -10.86 2.31 -0.04
C GLY A 862 -9.49 2.81 -0.49
N ASN A 863 -8.75 1.99 -1.24
CA ASN A 863 -7.39 2.31 -1.69
C ASN A 863 -7.34 3.19 -2.95
N GLY A 864 -8.48 3.48 -3.60
CA GLY A 864 -8.50 4.17 -4.91
C GLY A 864 -8.60 3.18 -6.09
N PRO A 865 -8.50 3.68 -7.34
CA PRO A 865 -8.71 2.86 -8.53
C PRO A 865 -7.63 1.80 -8.72
N TYR A 866 -8.04 0.59 -9.09
CA TYR A 866 -7.16 -0.50 -9.52
C TYR A 866 -7.03 -0.56 -11.05
N THR A 867 -7.88 0.17 -11.78
CA THR A 867 -7.83 0.22 -13.25
C THR A 867 -6.53 0.88 -13.76
N PRO A 868 -5.85 0.26 -14.75
CA PRO A 868 -4.69 0.85 -15.43
C PRO A 868 -5.06 1.98 -16.42
N SER A 869 -6.34 2.38 -16.51
CA SER A 869 -6.83 3.43 -17.41
C SER A 869 -7.52 4.56 -16.64
N TYR A 870 -7.81 5.67 -17.31
CA TYR A 870 -8.67 6.75 -16.77
C TYR A 870 -10.08 6.56 -17.33
N ILE A 871 -10.98 6.01 -16.51
CA ILE A 871 -12.37 5.73 -16.89
C ILE A 871 -13.27 6.75 -16.18
N ASP A 872 -14.21 7.34 -16.91
CA ASP A 872 -15.30 8.14 -16.36
C ASP A 872 -16.66 7.64 -16.88
N GLU A 873 -17.75 8.33 -16.53
CA GLU A 873 -19.11 7.92 -16.88
C GLU A 873 -19.32 7.67 -18.38
N THR A 874 -18.56 8.33 -19.26
CA THR A 874 -18.82 8.34 -20.71
C THR A 874 -17.60 7.98 -21.56
N SER A 875 -16.41 7.94 -20.98
CA SER A 875 -15.15 7.82 -21.72
C SER A 875 -14.13 6.92 -21.03
N VAL A 876 -13.15 6.48 -21.82
CA VAL A 876 -11.92 5.84 -21.34
C VAL A 876 -10.74 6.52 -22.01
N THR A 877 -9.74 6.87 -21.22
CA THR A 877 -8.46 7.41 -21.69
C THR A 877 -7.33 6.49 -21.27
N THR A 878 -6.44 6.17 -22.22
CA THR A 878 -5.28 5.32 -21.96
C THR A 878 -4.30 6.00 -20.99
N ALA A 879 -3.41 5.20 -20.41
CA ALA A 879 -2.38 5.66 -19.51
C ALA A 879 -1.08 4.88 -19.74
N LYS A 880 0.02 5.38 -19.18
CA LYS A 880 1.31 4.69 -19.21
C LYS A 880 1.21 3.23 -18.74
N TYR A 881 0.31 2.92 -17.81
CA TYR A 881 0.09 1.56 -17.30
C TYR A 881 -0.43 0.60 -18.40
N MET A 882 -1.44 1.02 -19.18
CA MET A 882 -1.95 0.21 -20.30
C MET A 882 -0.95 0.10 -21.45
N GLU A 883 -0.20 1.16 -21.74
CA GLU A 883 0.87 1.10 -22.74
C GLU A 883 2.00 0.15 -22.29
N ALA A 884 2.32 0.12 -21.00
CA ALA A 884 3.28 -0.83 -20.43
C ALA A 884 2.77 -2.28 -20.51
N ILE A 885 1.46 -2.51 -20.32
CA ILE A 885 0.84 -3.82 -20.58
C ILE A 885 1.05 -4.19 -22.06
N ARG A 886 0.74 -3.29 -23.00
CA ARG A 886 0.87 -3.51 -24.45
C ARG A 886 2.30 -3.82 -24.86
N GLU A 887 3.26 -2.99 -24.44
CA GLU A 887 4.68 -3.18 -24.79
C GLU A 887 5.22 -4.49 -24.22
N GLY A 888 4.86 -4.85 -22.97
CA GLY A 888 5.24 -6.13 -22.38
C GLY A 888 4.69 -7.34 -23.15
N ILE A 889 3.47 -7.24 -23.70
CA ILE A 889 2.90 -8.30 -24.57
C ILE A 889 3.74 -8.42 -25.85
N GLN A 890 4.06 -7.28 -26.46
CA GLN A 890 4.86 -7.26 -27.69
C GLN A 890 6.27 -7.85 -27.46
N ASP A 891 6.87 -7.59 -26.31
CA ASP A 891 8.15 -8.19 -25.93
C ASP A 891 8.07 -9.71 -25.75
N TYR A 892 6.99 -10.22 -25.14
CA TYR A 892 6.75 -11.66 -25.05
C TYR A 892 6.68 -12.29 -26.45
N GLU A 893 6.04 -11.61 -27.41
CA GLU A 893 5.99 -12.09 -28.79
C GLU A 893 7.36 -12.06 -29.48
N TYR A 894 8.24 -11.10 -29.18
CA TYR A 894 9.59 -11.10 -29.71
C TYR A 894 10.37 -12.34 -29.30
N LEU A 895 10.29 -12.69 -28.01
CA LEU A 895 10.94 -13.88 -27.47
C LEU A 895 10.34 -15.15 -28.09
N THR A 896 9.03 -15.19 -28.26
CA THR A 896 8.33 -16.30 -28.93
C THR A 896 8.74 -16.44 -30.41
N MET A 897 8.86 -15.33 -31.13
CA MET A 897 9.38 -15.32 -32.50
C MET A 897 10.81 -15.85 -32.57
N LEU A 898 11.69 -15.42 -31.65
CA LEU A 898 13.07 -15.90 -31.57
C LEU A 898 13.12 -17.39 -31.25
N GLN A 899 12.31 -17.86 -30.29
CA GLN A 899 12.20 -19.27 -29.95
C GLN A 899 11.78 -20.13 -31.14
N ASN A 900 10.78 -19.68 -31.91
CA ASN A 900 10.32 -20.39 -33.10
C ASN A 900 11.39 -20.43 -34.19
N ALA A 901 12.10 -19.32 -34.41
CA ALA A 901 13.20 -19.27 -35.37
C ALA A 901 14.35 -20.20 -34.98
N ILE A 902 14.68 -20.29 -33.68
CA ILE A 902 15.66 -21.25 -33.16
C ILE A 902 15.21 -22.69 -33.39
N ALA A 903 13.94 -23.00 -33.12
CA ALA A 903 13.39 -24.34 -33.33
C ALA A 903 13.49 -24.77 -34.81
N GLU A 904 13.18 -23.87 -35.75
CA GLU A 904 13.34 -24.12 -37.19
C GLU A 904 14.81 -24.37 -37.59
N LEU A 905 15.75 -23.60 -37.03
CA LEU A 905 17.19 -23.81 -37.27
C LEU A 905 17.66 -25.18 -36.77
N VAL A 906 17.21 -25.60 -35.59
CA VAL A 906 17.54 -26.92 -35.03
C VAL A 906 16.93 -28.02 -35.90
N GLU A 907 15.67 -27.90 -36.33
CA GLU A 907 15.01 -28.87 -37.19
C GLU A 907 15.70 -29.00 -38.56
N THR A 908 16.19 -27.89 -39.12
CA THR A 908 16.91 -27.85 -40.40
C THR A 908 18.38 -28.24 -40.30
N GLY A 909 18.89 -28.53 -39.09
CA GLY A 909 20.26 -28.99 -38.87
C GLY A 909 21.32 -27.88 -38.97
N ALA A 910 20.96 -26.65 -38.59
CA ALA A 910 21.91 -25.55 -38.48
C ALA A 910 23.03 -25.86 -37.45
N PRO A 911 24.26 -25.39 -37.66
CA PRO A 911 25.38 -25.67 -36.75
C PRO A 911 25.22 -24.94 -35.41
N ASP A 912 25.70 -25.55 -34.33
CA ASP A 912 25.70 -24.99 -32.95
C ASP A 912 26.27 -23.55 -32.90
N THR A 913 27.28 -23.23 -33.73
CA THR A 913 27.85 -21.87 -33.81
C THR A 913 26.86 -20.78 -34.23
N GLN A 914 25.74 -21.17 -34.86
CA GLN A 914 24.64 -20.28 -35.23
C GLN A 914 23.52 -20.31 -34.18
N VAL A 915 23.26 -21.47 -33.57
CA VAL A 915 22.13 -21.69 -32.65
C VAL A 915 22.46 -21.25 -31.23
N ASP A 916 23.66 -21.59 -30.72
CA ASP A 916 24.06 -21.35 -29.32
C ASP A 916 23.97 -19.86 -28.90
N PRO A 917 24.41 -18.87 -29.71
CA PRO A 917 24.29 -17.47 -29.32
C PRO A 917 22.83 -16.99 -29.21
N LEU A 918 21.94 -17.55 -30.01
CA LEU A 918 20.51 -17.20 -30.00
C LEU A 918 19.81 -17.82 -28.79
N LEU A 919 20.15 -19.08 -28.47
CA LEU A 919 19.70 -19.75 -27.25
C LEU A 919 20.19 -19.00 -26.00
N ASP A 920 21.44 -18.57 -25.98
CA ASP A 920 22.01 -17.78 -24.88
C ASP A 920 21.26 -16.45 -24.72
N LEU A 921 20.99 -15.72 -25.82
CA LEU A 921 20.18 -14.51 -25.78
C LEU A 921 18.77 -14.79 -25.25
N LEU A 922 18.09 -15.82 -25.77
CA LEU A 922 16.72 -16.16 -25.37
C LEU A 922 16.63 -16.51 -23.88
N GLN A 923 17.60 -17.28 -23.36
CA GLN A 923 17.62 -17.72 -21.97
C GLN A 923 17.97 -16.58 -21.01
N ASN A 924 18.93 -15.72 -21.37
CA ASN A 924 19.43 -14.67 -20.47
C ASN A 924 18.65 -13.35 -20.58
N ALA A 925 17.90 -13.12 -21.66
CA ALA A 925 17.18 -11.86 -21.87
C ALA A 925 16.19 -11.53 -20.74
N PRO A 926 15.30 -12.45 -20.29
CA PRO A 926 14.42 -12.17 -19.16
C PRO A 926 15.17 -11.84 -17.87
N ASP A 927 16.26 -12.55 -17.57
CA ASP A 927 17.06 -12.31 -16.36
C ASP A 927 17.72 -10.93 -16.38
N ARG A 928 18.21 -10.49 -17.54
CA ARG A 928 18.79 -9.16 -17.71
C ARG A 928 17.75 -8.06 -17.51
N VAL A 929 16.54 -8.24 -18.05
CA VAL A 929 15.46 -7.25 -17.97
C VAL A 929 14.87 -7.17 -16.56
N MET A 930 14.81 -8.31 -15.85
CA MET A 930 14.27 -8.41 -14.50
C MET A 930 15.34 -8.30 -13.40
N ALA A 931 16.59 -7.97 -13.74
CA ALA A 931 17.71 -7.96 -12.78
C ALA A 931 17.50 -7.01 -11.59
N GLY A 932 16.63 -5.99 -11.72
CA GLY A 932 16.27 -5.06 -10.65
C GLY A 932 15.04 -5.46 -9.82
N GLU A 933 14.42 -6.61 -10.09
CA GLU A 933 13.26 -7.10 -9.34
C GLU A 933 13.69 -7.85 -8.06
N ASP A 934 14.28 -7.12 -7.11
CA ASP A 934 14.52 -7.64 -5.76
C ASP A 934 13.26 -7.46 -4.90
N GLY A 935 12.43 -8.50 -4.81
CA GLY A 935 11.17 -8.47 -4.07
C GLY A 935 10.07 -7.65 -4.75
N ALA A 936 9.08 -7.17 -3.97
CA ALA A 936 7.97 -6.36 -4.47
C ALA A 936 8.37 -4.87 -4.65
N ASN A 937 9.42 -4.62 -5.44
CA ASN A 937 9.95 -3.29 -5.76
C ASN A 937 9.13 -2.63 -6.89
N TRP A 938 7.89 -2.25 -6.58
CA TRP A 938 6.92 -1.75 -7.57
C TRP A 938 6.56 -0.28 -7.42
N ARG A 939 7.21 0.47 -6.52
CA ARG A 939 6.91 1.89 -6.37
C ARG A 939 7.55 2.68 -7.52
N TRP A 940 6.86 3.72 -7.97
CA TRP A 940 7.30 4.51 -9.12
C TRP A 940 8.46 5.46 -8.78
N ASP A 941 8.57 5.88 -7.52
CA ASP A 941 9.63 6.76 -7.01
C ASP A 941 10.99 6.07 -6.82
N GLU A 942 11.05 4.73 -6.95
CA GLU A 942 12.29 3.97 -6.80
C GLU A 942 13.14 4.03 -8.08
N GLU A 943 14.45 4.20 -7.89
CA GLU A 943 15.44 4.22 -8.98
C GLU A 943 15.53 2.83 -9.63
N LYS A 944 15.35 2.79 -10.95
CA LYS A 944 15.35 1.57 -11.76
C LYS A 944 15.92 1.89 -13.14
N ASP A 945 16.67 0.95 -13.72
CA ASP A 945 17.08 1.05 -15.13
C ASP A 945 15.91 0.66 -16.04
N ARG A 946 14.98 1.59 -16.24
CA ARG A 946 13.78 1.35 -17.07
C ARG A 946 14.10 1.23 -18.56
N ALA A 947 15.31 1.58 -18.98
CA ALA A 947 15.79 1.46 -20.35
C ALA A 947 16.37 0.06 -20.67
N VAL A 948 16.54 -0.82 -19.68
CA VAL A 948 17.09 -2.17 -19.90
C VAL A 948 16.24 -2.99 -20.86
N GLN A 949 14.92 -2.88 -20.76
CA GLN A 949 14.01 -3.60 -21.64
C GLN A 949 14.22 -3.18 -23.09
N ASP A 950 14.29 -1.88 -23.39
CA ASP A 950 14.49 -1.40 -24.76
C ASP A 950 15.78 -1.95 -25.38
N ARG A 951 16.88 -1.92 -24.63
CA ARG A 951 18.16 -2.45 -25.10
C ARG A 951 18.05 -3.94 -25.43
N VAL A 952 17.47 -4.73 -24.52
CA VAL A 952 17.37 -6.19 -24.69
C VAL A 952 16.40 -6.57 -25.80
N ARG A 953 15.22 -5.94 -25.92
CA ARG A 953 14.30 -6.23 -27.03
C ARG A 953 14.90 -5.87 -28.39
N ILE A 954 15.74 -4.83 -28.47
CA ILE A 954 16.43 -4.45 -29.71
C ILE A 954 17.46 -5.53 -30.09
N GLU A 955 18.21 -6.08 -29.13
CA GLU A 955 19.11 -7.21 -29.40
C GLU A 955 18.35 -8.43 -29.95
N VAL A 956 17.15 -8.72 -29.43
CA VAL A 956 16.27 -9.80 -29.95
C VAL A 956 15.83 -9.51 -31.39
N LEU A 957 15.44 -8.27 -31.70
CA LEU A 957 15.11 -7.87 -33.08
C LEU A 957 16.31 -8.00 -34.03
N GLU A 958 17.49 -7.54 -33.61
CA GLU A 958 18.72 -7.64 -34.39
C GLU A 958 19.09 -9.10 -34.67
N ALA A 959 18.90 -9.98 -33.68
CA ALA A 959 19.09 -11.42 -33.83
C ALA A 959 18.13 -12.01 -34.87
N LEU A 960 16.83 -11.71 -34.77
CA LEU A 960 15.80 -12.14 -35.73
C LEU A 960 16.11 -11.68 -37.17
N VAL A 961 16.57 -10.44 -37.33
CA VAL A 961 16.94 -9.88 -38.63
C VAL A 961 18.22 -10.52 -39.17
N GLY A 962 19.16 -10.87 -38.29
CA GLY A 962 20.36 -11.62 -38.63
C GLY A 962 20.05 -12.97 -39.29
N LEU A 963 18.94 -13.62 -38.91
CA LEU A 963 18.50 -14.90 -39.47
C LEU A 963 17.92 -14.80 -40.88
N GLN A 964 17.43 -13.62 -41.27
CA GLN A 964 16.87 -13.41 -42.61
C GLN A 964 17.92 -13.11 -43.68
N LYS A 965 19.19 -12.91 -43.29
CA LYS A 965 20.27 -12.62 -44.24
C LYS A 965 20.70 -13.92 -44.94
N PRO A 966 20.69 -13.97 -46.28
CA PRO A 966 20.97 -15.18 -47.06
C PRO A 966 22.43 -15.66 -46.99
#